data_AF-P84193-F1
#
_entry.id   AF-P84193-F1
#
_cell.length_a   1.000
_cell.length_b   1.000
_cell.length_c   1.000
_cell.angle_alpha   90.00
_cell.angle_beta   90.00
_cell.angle_gamma   90.00
#
_symmetry.space_group_name_H-M   'P 1'
#
loop_
_entity.id
_entity.type
_entity.pdbx_description
1 polymer ?
#
loop_
_entity_poly.entity_id
_entity_poly.type
_entity_poly.pdbx_seq_one_letter_code
_entity_poly.pdbx_strand_id
1 'polypeptide(L)'
;MYSKVFLKPHCEPEQPAALPLFQPQLVQGGRPDGYWVEAFPFRSDSSKCPNIIGYGLGTYDMKSDIQMLVNPYATTNNQSSSWTPVPLAKLDFPVAMHYADITKNGFNDVIITDQYGSSMDDIWAYGGRVSWLENPGELRDNWTMRTIGHSPGMHRLKAGHFTRTDRVQVVAVPIVVASSDLTTPADVIIFTAPDDPRSEQLWQRDVVGTRHLVHEVAIVPAAETDGEMRFDQIILAGRDGVDCLWYDGARWQRHLVGTGLPEERGDPYWGAGSAAVGRVGDDYAGYICSAEAFHGNTVSVYTKPAGSPTGIVRAEWTRHVLDVFGPLNGKHTGSIHQVVCADIDGDGEDEFLVAMMGADPPDFQRTGVWCYKLVDRTNMKFSKTKVSSVSAGRIATANFHSQGSEVDIATISYSVPGYFESPNPSINVFLSTGILAERLDEEVMLRVVRAGSTRFKTEMEFLDVAGKKLTLVVLPPFARLDVERNVSGVKVMAGTVCWADENGKHERVPATRPFGCESMIVSADYLESGEEGAILVLYKPSSTSGRPPFRSMDELVAHNLFPAYVPDSVRAMKFPWVRCADRPWAHGRFKDLDFFNLIGFHVNFADDSAAVLAHVQLWTAGIGVSAGFHNHVEASFCEIHACIANGTGRGGMRWATVPDANFNPDSPNLEDTELIVVPDMHEHGPLWRTRPDGHPLLRMNDTIDYPWHAWLAGAGNPSPQAFDVWVAFEFPGFETFSTPPPPRVLEPGRYAIRFGDPHQTASLALQKNDATDGTPVLALLDLDGGPSPQAWNISHVPGTDMYEIAHAKTGSLVCARWPPVKNQRVAGTHSPAAMGLTSRWAVTKNTKGQITFRLPEAPDHGPLFLSVSAIRHQQEADAIPVIVQGDSIELSAWSLVPAN
;
A
#
# COMPACT_ATOMS: atom_id res chain seq x y z
N MET A 1 -24.49 -5.42 -9.44
CA MET A 1 -23.32 -4.58 -9.81
C MET A 1 -22.09 -5.45 -9.75
N TYR A 2 -21.46 -5.76 -10.89
CA TYR A 2 -20.30 -6.65 -10.96
C TYR A 2 -19.04 -5.95 -10.42
N SER A 3 -18.58 -6.29 -9.22
CA SER A 3 -17.21 -5.97 -8.79
C SER A 3 -16.26 -6.98 -9.45
N LYS A 4 -15.86 -6.69 -10.70
CA LYS A 4 -14.97 -7.57 -11.47
C LYS A 4 -13.60 -7.63 -10.77
N VAL A 5 -13.29 -8.78 -10.17
CA VAL A 5 -11.92 -9.14 -9.78
C VAL A 5 -11.15 -9.33 -11.09
N PHE A 6 -10.62 -8.23 -11.65
CA PHE A 6 -9.73 -8.31 -12.79
C PHE A 6 -8.39 -8.91 -12.34
N LEU A 7 -7.93 -9.91 -13.08
CA LEU A 7 -6.61 -10.54 -12.99
C LEU A 7 -5.50 -9.66 -13.63
N LYS A 8 -5.66 -8.33 -13.68
CA LYS A 8 -4.60 -7.39 -14.11
C LYS A 8 -4.73 -6.03 -13.43
N PRO A 9 -3.92 -5.73 -12.40
CA PRO A 9 -3.41 -4.41 -12.13
C PRO A 9 -2.05 -4.28 -12.84
N HIS A 10 -1.88 -3.24 -13.65
CA HIS A 10 -0.54 -2.74 -13.93
C HIS A 10 -0.08 -2.00 -12.67
N CYS A 11 0.98 -2.47 -12.03
CA CYS A 11 2.15 -1.62 -12.01
C CYS A 11 3.07 -2.17 -13.10
N GLU A 12 3.09 -1.53 -14.26
CA GLU A 12 4.35 -1.50 -14.99
C GLU A 12 5.44 -1.07 -13.98
N PRO A 13 6.68 -1.56 -14.07
CA PRO A 13 7.79 -1.00 -13.28
C PRO A 13 7.86 0.53 -13.39
N GLU A 14 7.32 1.11 -14.48
CA GLU A 14 7.23 2.55 -14.73
C GLU A 14 5.97 3.24 -14.15
N GLN A 15 4.91 2.51 -13.78
CA GLN A 15 3.75 3.13 -13.13
C GLN A 15 4.03 3.34 -11.63
N PRO A 16 3.62 4.50 -11.06
CA PRO A 16 3.85 4.79 -9.65
C PRO A 16 3.23 3.70 -8.79
N ALA A 17 3.99 3.18 -7.82
CA ALA A 17 3.45 2.25 -6.85
C ALA A 17 2.34 2.92 -6.01
N ALA A 18 1.44 2.10 -5.46
CA ALA A 18 0.49 2.59 -4.48
C ALA A 18 1.16 2.66 -3.11
N LEU A 19 0.86 3.72 -2.37
CA LEU A 19 1.29 3.86 -0.98
C LEU A 19 0.84 2.64 -0.14
N PRO A 20 1.67 2.20 0.82
CA PRO A 20 1.25 1.22 1.79
C PRO A 20 0.14 1.77 2.68
N LEU A 21 -0.51 0.86 3.42
CA LEU A 21 -1.39 1.23 4.52
C LEU A 21 -0.57 1.50 5.76
N PHE A 22 -1.12 2.30 6.66
CA PHE A 22 -0.45 2.68 7.91
C PHE A 22 -1.27 2.26 9.11
N GLN A 23 -0.77 1.28 9.87
CA GLN A 23 -1.36 0.86 11.14
C GLN A 23 -0.90 1.81 12.25
N PRO A 24 -1.78 2.66 12.79
CA PRO A 24 -1.42 3.53 13.91
C PRO A 24 -1.18 2.72 15.18
N GLN A 25 -0.18 3.12 15.94
CA GLN A 25 0.14 2.61 17.27
C GLN A 25 0.56 3.78 18.18
N LEU A 26 -0.09 3.89 19.34
CA LEU A 26 0.30 4.84 20.37
C LEU A 26 1.59 4.37 21.05
N VAL A 27 2.65 5.20 20.98
CA VAL A 27 3.93 4.95 21.65
C VAL A 27 3.89 5.55 23.06
N GLN A 28 3.40 6.78 23.18
CA GLN A 28 3.24 7.48 24.46
C GLN A 28 2.09 8.50 24.36
N GLY A 29 1.08 8.36 25.22
CA GLY A 29 -0.05 9.31 25.31
C GLY A 29 0.00 10.17 26.56
N GLY A 30 -0.89 11.16 26.64
CA GLY A 30 -1.08 12.00 27.84
C GLY A 30 0.14 12.85 28.20
N ARG A 31 0.92 13.27 27.21
CA ARG A 31 2.09 14.12 27.46
C ARG A 31 1.66 15.54 27.82
N PRO A 32 2.42 16.27 28.67
CA PRO A 32 2.15 17.67 28.95
C PRO A 32 2.53 18.59 27.79
N ASP A 33 3.37 18.11 26.87
CA ASP A 33 3.94 18.85 25.75
C ASP A 33 4.36 17.93 24.59
N GLY A 34 4.75 18.53 23.46
CA GLY A 34 5.32 17.82 22.32
C GLY A 34 5.91 18.75 21.28
N TYR A 35 7.12 18.47 20.81
CA TYR A 35 7.84 19.33 19.88
C TYR A 35 8.77 18.56 18.95
N TRP A 36 9.62 17.68 19.52
CA TRP A 36 10.65 16.95 18.77
C TRP A 36 10.41 15.44 18.81
N VAL A 37 10.65 14.78 17.68
CA VAL A 37 10.75 13.32 17.55
C VAL A 37 11.88 13.00 16.60
N GLU A 38 12.66 11.97 16.91
CA GLU A 38 13.76 11.48 16.08
C GLU A 38 13.82 9.94 16.17
N ALA A 39 14.10 9.29 15.03
CA ALA A 39 14.45 7.88 15.00
C ALA A 39 15.88 7.72 15.51
N PHE A 40 16.09 6.94 16.57
CA PHE A 40 17.37 6.82 17.25
C PHE A 40 17.90 5.38 17.20
N PRO A 41 18.79 5.06 16.25
CA PRO A 41 19.50 3.80 16.25
C PRO A 41 20.50 3.79 17.42
N PHE A 42 20.33 2.87 18.37
CA PHE A 42 21.18 2.81 19.57
C PHE A 42 22.65 2.53 19.24
N ARG A 43 22.90 1.73 18.19
CA ARG A 43 24.23 1.43 17.66
C ARG A 43 24.46 2.16 16.35
N SER A 44 25.69 2.57 16.07
CA SER A 44 26.04 3.27 14.83
C SER A 44 26.13 2.37 13.61
N ASP A 45 26.26 1.05 13.81
CA ASP A 45 26.34 0.03 12.75
C ASP A 45 24.99 -0.57 12.34
N SER A 46 23.88 -0.12 12.94
CA SER A 46 22.54 -0.65 12.67
C SER A 46 21.51 0.46 12.63
N SER A 47 20.83 0.61 11.50
CA SER A 47 19.68 1.50 11.34
C SER A 47 18.33 0.80 11.59
N LYS A 48 18.32 -0.53 11.71
CA LYS A 48 17.09 -1.33 11.77
C LYS A 48 16.40 -1.23 13.12
N CYS A 49 15.07 -1.13 13.10
CA CYS A 49 14.21 -1.05 14.28
C CYS A 49 14.75 -0.05 15.32
N PRO A 50 15.01 1.21 14.95
CA PRO A 50 15.59 2.18 15.86
C PRO A 50 14.61 2.49 17.00
N ASN A 51 15.15 2.95 18.13
CA ASN A 51 14.35 3.53 19.20
C ASN A 51 13.75 4.86 18.74
N ILE A 52 12.86 5.44 19.55
CA ILE A 52 12.35 6.79 19.31
C ILE A 52 12.81 7.67 20.47
N ILE A 53 13.33 8.87 20.20
CA ILE A 53 13.49 9.90 21.22
C ILE A 53 12.49 11.00 20.92
N GLY A 54 11.69 11.39 21.92
CA GLY A 54 10.70 12.46 21.75
C GLY A 54 10.45 13.25 23.03
N TYR A 55 10.26 14.55 22.87
CA TYR A 55 10.10 15.50 23.97
C TYR A 55 9.40 16.79 23.52
N GLY A 56 8.92 17.60 24.48
CA GLY A 56 8.51 18.98 24.24
C GLY A 56 9.45 19.99 24.91
N LEU A 57 9.06 21.25 24.97
CA LEU A 57 9.89 22.32 25.54
C LEU A 57 9.87 22.36 27.08
N GLY A 58 8.88 21.73 27.73
CA GLY A 58 8.58 21.97 29.14
C GLY A 58 8.02 23.37 29.40
N THR A 59 8.14 23.84 30.63
CA THR A 59 7.70 25.16 31.10
C THR A 59 8.71 25.73 32.09
N TYR A 60 8.53 26.98 32.51
CA TYR A 60 9.35 27.60 33.56
C TYR A 60 9.38 26.82 34.88
N ASP A 61 8.28 26.14 35.21
CA ASP A 61 8.16 25.39 36.46
C ASP A 61 8.50 23.90 36.29
N MET A 62 8.64 23.42 35.05
CA MET A 62 8.84 22.00 34.76
C MET A 62 9.78 21.79 33.57
N LYS A 63 10.99 21.30 33.86
CA LYS A 63 11.93 20.84 32.83
C LYS A 63 11.34 19.74 31.98
N SER A 64 11.72 19.73 30.71
CA SER A 64 11.33 18.68 29.77
C SER A 64 12.08 17.39 30.05
N ASP A 65 11.34 16.28 30.06
CA ASP A 65 11.89 14.94 30.16
C ASP A 65 12.33 14.44 28.78
N ILE A 66 13.65 14.31 28.60
CA ILE A 66 14.23 13.70 27.40
C ILE A 66 14.24 12.19 27.62
N GLN A 67 13.43 11.46 26.87
CA GLN A 67 13.27 10.01 27.01
C GLN A 67 13.53 9.31 25.68
N MET A 68 14.26 8.19 25.76
CA MET A 68 14.35 7.19 24.71
C MET A 68 13.28 6.13 24.94
N LEU A 69 12.43 5.92 23.97
CA LEU A 69 11.39 4.91 23.93
C LEU A 69 11.97 3.69 23.21
N VAL A 70 12.28 2.65 23.98
CA VAL A 70 12.91 1.42 23.48
C VAL A 70 11.94 0.68 22.58
N ASN A 71 12.39 0.40 21.36
CA ASN A 71 11.60 -0.25 20.34
C ASN A 71 11.39 -1.73 20.68
N PRO A 72 10.13 -2.19 20.87
CA PRO A 72 9.86 -3.57 21.22
C PRO A 72 10.21 -4.56 20.09
N TYR A 73 10.19 -4.11 18.84
CA TYR A 73 10.47 -4.92 17.65
C TYR A 73 11.98 -5.11 17.38
N ALA A 74 12.84 -4.38 18.10
CA ALA A 74 14.29 -4.56 18.01
C ALA A 74 14.76 -5.90 18.60
N THR A 75 13.95 -6.54 19.45
CA THR A 75 14.22 -7.88 19.99
C THR A 75 13.29 -8.90 19.34
N THR A 76 13.77 -10.12 19.11
CA THR A 76 12.98 -11.20 18.48
C THR A 76 11.78 -11.67 19.30
N ASN A 77 11.60 -11.17 20.53
CA ASN A 77 10.45 -11.49 21.37
C ASN A 77 9.25 -10.61 21.00
N ASN A 78 8.61 -10.94 19.86
CA ASN A 78 7.42 -10.28 19.28
C ASN A 78 6.14 -10.31 20.17
N GLN A 79 6.24 -10.60 21.47
CA GLN A 79 5.07 -10.76 22.34
C GLN A 79 4.54 -9.44 22.88
N SER A 80 5.38 -8.40 22.95
CA SER A 80 4.97 -7.09 23.45
C SER A 80 5.10 -6.06 22.34
N SER A 81 4.11 -5.17 22.26
CA SER A 81 4.15 -3.95 21.46
C SER A 81 4.37 -2.71 22.33
N SER A 82 4.72 -2.89 23.61
CA SER A 82 4.90 -1.78 24.55
C SER A 82 6.30 -1.17 24.43
N TRP A 83 6.33 0.15 24.22
CA TRP A 83 7.55 0.93 24.15
C TRP A 83 8.00 1.33 25.55
N THR A 84 9.22 0.95 25.94
CA THR A 84 9.70 1.17 27.32
C THR A 84 10.51 2.46 27.40
N PRO A 85 10.13 3.46 28.23
CA PRO A 85 10.88 4.70 28.35
C PRO A 85 12.17 4.53 29.18
N VAL A 86 13.25 5.13 28.70
CA VAL A 86 14.55 5.28 29.39
C VAL A 86 14.84 6.78 29.48
N PRO A 87 14.87 7.36 30.69
CA PRO A 87 15.25 8.76 30.87
C PRO A 87 16.70 9.00 30.44
N LEU A 88 16.94 10.05 29.67
CA LEU A 88 18.28 10.47 29.25
C LEU A 88 18.73 11.74 29.96
N ALA A 89 17.84 12.72 30.10
CA ALA A 89 18.11 14.00 30.73
C ALA A 89 16.81 14.75 31.11
N LYS A 90 16.95 15.76 31.97
CA LYS A 90 15.92 16.79 32.24
C LYS A 90 16.48 18.15 31.83
N LEU A 91 15.87 18.80 30.84
CA LEU A 91 16.41 20.01 30.20
C LEU A 91 15.44 21.17 30.26
N ASP A 92 15.99 22.39 30.39
CA ASP A 92 15.23 23.63 30.31
C ASP A 92 15.07 24.00 28.84
N PHE A 93 13.84 24.02 28.32
CA PHE A 93 13.54 24.46 26.95
C PHE A 93 14.44 23.81 25.87
N PRO A 94 14.48 22.48 25.77
CA PRO A 94 15.16 21.79 24.68
C PRO A 94 14.43 22.01 23.36
N VAL A 95 15.18 22.08 22.27
CA VAL A 95 14.62 22.35 20.93
C VAL A 95 14.99 21.22 19.97
N ALA A 96 16.15 21.30 19.31
CA ALA A 96 16.57 20.32 18.33
C ALA A 96 17.49 19.25 18.93
N MET A 97 17.42 18.07 18.32
CA MET A 97 18.28 16.94 18.64
C MET A 97 18.72 16.23 17.35
N HIS A 98 19.89 15.61 17.41
CA HIS A 98 20.38 14.65 16.43
C HIS A 98 21.22 13.60 17.16
N TYR A 99 21.89 12.73 16.43
CA TYR A 99 22.81 11.76 16.99
C TYR A 99 24.03 11.55 16.10
N ALA A 100 25.10 11.01 16.69
CA ALA A 100 26.28 10.50 16.01
C ALA A 100 27.13 9.69 16.99
N ASP A 101 27.94 8.76 16.49
CA ASP A 101 28.98 8.10 17.30
C ASP A 101 30.19 9.03 17.47
N ILE A 102 30.11 9.94 18.46
CA ILE A 102 31.11 10.97 18.69
C ILE A 102 32.43 10.34 19.14
N THR A 103 32.35 9.30 19.97
CA THR A 103 33.52 8.68 20.58
C THR A 103 34.10 7.51 19.78
N LYS A 104 33.46 7.15 18.65
CA LYS A 104 33.80 6.01 17.78
C LYS A 104 33.80 4.67 18.50
N ASN A 105 32.87 4.50 19.45
CA ASN A 105 32.75 3.28 20.26
C ASN A 105 31.69 2.31 19.73
N GLY A 106 31.02 2.63 18.61
CA GLY A 106 29.96 1.82 18.01
C GLY A 106 28.55 2.17 18.50
N PHE A 107 28.41 3.18 19.37
CA PHE A 107 27.13 3.61 19.94
C PHE A 107 26.85 5.05 19.54
N ASN A 108 25.61 5.32 19.13
CA ASN A 108 25.23 6.70 18.84
C ASN A 108 25.02 7.46 20.15
N ASP A 109 25.63 8.63 20.24
CA ASP A 109 25.42 9.62 21.28
C ASP A 109 24.30 10.59 20.86
N VAL A 110 23.61 11.20 21.83
CA VAL A 110 22.55 12.17 21.53
C VAL A 110 23.13 13.58 21.55
N ILE A 111 23.00 14.34 20.48
CA ILE A 111 23.38 15.75 20.41
C ILE A 111 22.10 16.57 20.54
N ILE A 112 22.03 17.49 21.49
CA ILE A 112 20.80 18.22 21.80
C ILE A 112 21.10 19.67 22.15
N THR A 113 20.18 20.56 21.81
CA THR A 113 20.22 21.96 22.25
C THR A 113 19.12 22.25 23.27
N ASP A 114 19.47 23.03 24.29
CA ASP A 114 18.59 23.47 25.37
C ASP A 114 18.93 24.90 25.82
N GLN A 115 18.25 25.36 26.87
CA GLN A 115 18.31 26.74 27.37
C GLN A 115 17.93 27.75 26.28
N TYR A 116 17.05 27.38 25.35
CA TYR A 116 16.59 28.26 24.27
C TYR A 116 15.92 29.52 24.82
N GLY A 117 15.12 29.35 25.88
CA GLY A 117 14.12 30.30 26.31
C GLY A 117 12.72 29.75 26.06
N SER A 118 11.67 30.41 26.54
CA SER A 118 10.30 29.87 26.43
C SER A 118 9.73 29.99 25.01
N SER A 119 10.20 30.97 24.23
CA SER A 119 9.76 31.25 22.86
C SER A 119 10.75 32.15 22.13
N MET A 120 10.51 32.42 20.84
CA MET A 120 11.31 33.37 20.04
C MET A 120 11.27 34.82 20.58
N ASP A 121 10.23 35.15 21.35
CA ASP A 121 10.07 36.45 22.00
C ASP A 121 10.72 36.52 23.39
N ASP A 122 11.34 35.42 23.83
CA ASP A 122 11.87 35.26 25.18
C ASP A 122 13.10 34.34 25.18
N ILE A 123 14.10 34.73 24.37
CA ILE A 123 15.38 34.05 24.24
C ILE A 123 16.28 34.35 25.43
N TRP A 124 16.91 33.32 25.97
CA TRP A 124 17.89 33.48 27.04
C TRP A 124 19.23 33.97 26.48
N ALA A 125 19.65 35.17 26.88
CA ALA A 125 20.86 35.84 26.37
C ALA A 125 22.18 35.09 26.63
N TYR A 126 22.22 34.18 27.61
CA TYR A 126 23.37 33.30 27.89
C TYR A 126 23.03 31.81 27.69
N GLY A 127 21.89 31.54 27.06
CA GLY A 127 21.38 30.19 26.82
C GLY A 127 21.82 29.63 25.46
N GLY A 128 20.94 28.85 24.84
CA GLY A 128 21.17 28.16 23.58
C GLY A 128 22.40 27.26 23.62
N ARG A 129 22.49 26.47 24.69
CA ARG A 129 23.54 25.47 24.89
C ARG A 129 23.37 24.35 23.86
N VAL A 130 24.50 23.85 23.36
CA VAL A 130 24.60 22.62 22.58
C VAL A 130 25.40 21.63 23.42
N SER A 131 24.83 20.46 23.66
CA SER A 131 25.46 19.38 24.44
C SER A 131 25.36 18.07 23.70
N TRP A 132 26.19 17.10 24.09
CA TRP A 132 25.96 15.70 23.78
C TRP A 132 25.77 14.88 25.05
N LEU A 133 24.94 13.86 24.98
CA LEU A 133 24.70 12.85 26.01
C LEU A 133 25.45 11.59 25.57
N GLU A 134 26.41 11.18 26.38
CA GLU A 134 27.24 10.01 26.14
C GLU A 134 26.45 8.73 26.36
N ASN A 135 26.37 7.90 25.33
CA ASN A 135 25.72 6.60 25.37
C ASN A 135 26.58 5.62 26.18
N PRO A 136 26.07 5.09 27.31
CA PRO A 136 26.83 4.17 28.15
C PRO A 136 27.00 2.77 27.53
N GLY A 137 26.38 2.50 26.37
CA GLY A 137 26.37 1.20 25.72
C GLY A 137 25.35 0.21 26.30
N GLU A 138 24.57 0.64 27.29
CA GLU A 138 23.48 -0.10 27.93
C GLU A 138 22.17 0.70 27.87
N LEU A 139 21.02 0.02 27.75
CA LEU A 139 19.68 0.66 27.76
C LEU A 139 19.28 1.06 29.19
N ARG A 140 19.99 2.01 29.78
CA ARG A 140 19.81 2.54 31.15
C ARG A 140 19.93 4.07 31.18
N ASP A 141 19.59 4.68 32.32
CA ASP A 141 19.48 6.13 32.53
C ASP A 141 20.78 6.83 32.98
N ASN A 142 21.93 6.16 32.88
CA ASN A 142 23.23 6.66 33.34
C ASN A 142 24.02 7.45 32.28
N TRP A 143 23.33 8.24 31.45
CA TRP A 143 23.93 9.04 30.38
C TRP A 143 24.67 10.25 30.93
N THR A 144 25.84 10.56 30.37
CA THR A 144 26.67 11.70 30.81
C THR A 144 26.58 12.86 29.83
N MET A 145 26.11 14.02 30.30
CA MET A 145 26.03 15.23 29.48
C MET A 145 27.36 15.98 29.42
N ARG A 146 27.75 16.41 28.22
CA ARG A 146 28.96 17.22 27.97
C ARG A 146 28.65 18.36 27.01
N THR A 147 29.22 19.53 27.28
CA THR A 147 28.92 20.74 26.51
C THR A 147 29.79 20.82 25.25
N ILE A 148 29.17 21.11 24.11
CA ILE A 148 29.84 21.38 22.82
C ILE A 148 30.12 22.88 22.69
N GLY A 149 29.11 23.71 22.94
CA GLY A 149 29.18 25.16 22.74
C GLY A 149 27.86 25.86 23.07
N HIS A 150 27.78 27.16 22.80
CA HIS A 150 26.61 27.99 23.09
C HIS A 150 26.41 29.06 22.02
N SER A 151 25.14 29.36 21.70
CA SER A 151 24.74 30.59 21.01
C SER A 151 23.30 30.93 21.37
N PRO A 152 22.98 32.16 21.82
CA PRO A 152 21.61 32.56 22.12
C PRO A 152 20.67 32.26 20.96
N GLY A 153 19.47 31.77 21.29
CA GLY A 153 18.44 31.42 20.30
C GLY A 153 18.72 30.15 19.49
N MET A 154 19.68 29.31 19.92
CA MET A 154 19.99 28.03 19.26
C MET A 154 18.72 27.19 19.05
N HIS A 155 18.49 26.77 17.80
CA HIS A 155 17.16 26.28 17.42
C HIS A 155 17.19 25.02 16.54
N ARG A 156 18.16 24.87 15.63
CA ARG A 156 18.31 23.67 14.79
C ARG A 156 19.76 23.21 14.76
N LEU A 157 19.95 21.90 14.74
CA LEU A 157 21.26 21.29 14.59
C LEU A 157 21.17 19.94 13.87
N LYS A 158 22.26 19.56 13.21
CA LYS A 158 22.48 18.23 12.62
C LYS A 158 23.95 17.85 12.71
N ALA A 159 24.22 16.57 12.91
CA ALA A 159 25.59 16.04 12.94
C ALA A 159 25.97 15.46 11.57
N GLY A 160 27.24 15.54 11.22
CA GLY A 160 27.76 15.02 9.95
C GLY A 160 29.25 15.30 9.76
N HIS A 161 29.67 15.29 8.49
CA HIS A 161 31.04 15.47 8.04
C HIS A 161 31.09 16.54 6.92
N PHE A 162 31.15 17.81 7.32
CA PHE A 162 30.95 18.95 6.41
C PHE A 162 32.23 19.48 5.78
N THR A 163 33.37 19.39 6.47
CA THR A 163 34.69 19.82 5.94
C THR A 163 35.77 18.75 6.09
N ARG A 164 35.48 17.68 6.83
CA ARG A 164 36.38 16.57 7.13
C ARG A 164 35.60 15.31 7.53
N THR A 165 36.18 14.14 7.27
CA THR A 165 35.55 12.83 7.55
C THR A 165 36.14 12.11 8.75
N ASP A 166 37.26 12.58 9.30
CA ASP A 166 37.94 11.91 10.41
C ASP A 166 37.30 12.21 11.77
N ARG A 167 36.41 13.21 11.85
CA ARG A 167 35.70 13.60 13.09
C ARG A 167 34.29 14.07 12.80
N VAL A 168 33.41 13.81 13.75
CA VAL A 168 32.05 14.36 13.74
C VAL A 168 32.11 15.88 13.85
N GLN A 169 31.26 16.52 13.05
CA GLN A 169 30.97 17.94 13.14
C GLN A 169 29.48 18.14 13.38
N VAL A 170 29.11 19.26 13.98
CA VAL A 170 27.72 19.65 14.23
C VAL A 170 27.49 21.00 13.59
N VAL A 171 26.59 21.05 12.61
CA VAL A 171 26.00 22.32 12.17
C VAL A 171 24.93 22.71 13.18
N ALA A 172 24.96 23.94 13.65
CA ALA A 172 24.02 24.46 14.63
C ALA A 172 23.66 25.91 14.28
N VAL A 173 22.37 26.23 14.25
CA VAL A 173 21.86 27.51 13.77
C VAL A 173 20.79 28.06 14.73
N PRO A 174 20.98 29.27 15.27
CA PRO A 174 19.94 29.99 15.97
C PRO A 174 18.82 30.43 15.03
N ILE A 175 17.58 30.50 15.53
CA ILE A 175 16.47 31.06 14.76
C ILE A 175 16.52 32.59 14.71
N VAL A 176 16.85 33.21 15.85
CA VAL A 176 17.07 34.65 16.04
C VAL A 176 18.24 34.85 17.00
N VAL A 177 18.86 36.03 16.98
CA VAL A 177 20.00 36.35 17.85
C VAL A 177 19.59 36.91 19.21
N ALA A 178 18.38 37.45 19.33
CA ALA A 178 17.81 38.04 20.53
C ALA A 178 16.28 37.99 20.48
N SER A 179 15.63 38.09 21.64
CA SER A 179 14.16 38.11 21.77
C SER A 179 13.51 39.09 20.79
N SER A 180 12.60 38.58 19.96
CA SER A 180 11.84 39.35 18.97
C SER A 180 12.68 40.09 17.89
N ASP A 181 14.01 39.88 17.83
CA ASP A 181 14.83 40.42 16.73
C ASP A 181 14.75 39.50 15.52
N LEU A 182 13.73 39.72 14.70
CA LEU A 182 13.55 38.99 13.46
C LEU A 182 14.44 39.53 12.33
N THR A 183 15.22 40.61 12.54
CA THR A 183 15.90 41.35 11.47
C THR A 183 17.39 41.07 11.37
N THR A 184 18.06 40.77 12.48
CA THR A 184 19.49 40.45 12.47
C THR A 184 19.71 38.99 12.05
N PRO A 185 20.56 38.70 11.04
CA PRO A 185 20.83 37.33 10.65
C PRO A 185 21.67 36.61 11.73
N ALA A 186 21.33 35.35 12.01
CA ALA A 186 22.02 34.48 12.94
C ALA A 186 23.18 33.72 12.29
N ASP A 187 24.22 33.43 13.07
CA ASP A 187 25.37 32.65 12.62
C ASP A 187 24.98 31.20 12.28
N VAL A 188 25.45 30.72 11.13
CA VAL A 188 25.50 29.29 10.81
C VAL A 188 26.82 28.76 11.34
N ILE A 189 26.76 27.97 12.40
CA ILE A 189 27.94 27.54 13.17
C ILE A 189 28.26 26.08 12.84
N ILE A 190 29.54 25.78 12.63
CA ILE A 190 30.07 24.41 12.59
C ILE A 190 30.94 24.20 13.83
N PHE A 191 30.53 23.27 14.68
CA PHE A 191 31.34 22.77 15.79
C PHE A 191 32.10 21.52 15.35
N THR A 192 33.40 21.44 15.64
CA THR A 192 34.22 20.26 15.31
C THR A 192 34.69 19.55 16.58
N ALA A 193 34.48 18.24 16.65
CA ALA A 193 34.90 17.42 17.79
C ALA A 193 36.42 17.53 18.03
N PRO A 194 36.86 17.75 19.29
CA PRO A 194 38.28 17.70 19.64
C PRO A 194 38.80 16.25 19.57
N ASP A 195 40.11 16.08 19.73
CA ASP A 195 40.78 14.77 19.66
C ASP A 195 40.23 13.81 20.71
N ASP A 196 39.97 14.35 21.91
CA ASP A 196 39.23 13.69 22.97
C ASP A 196 37.92 14.44 23.24
N PRO A 197 36.79 13.97 22.68
CA PRO A 197 35.47 14.55 22.92
C PRO A 197 35.02 14.55 24.38
N ARG A 198 35.67 13.75 25.26
CA ARG A 198 35.36 13.71 26.70
C ARG A 198 36.07 14.80 27.49
N SER A 199 37.03 15.49 26.91
CA SER A 199 37.68 16.65 27.55
C SER A 199 36.67 17.76 27.85
N GLU A 200 36.94 18.59 28.87
CA GLU A 200 36.07 19.73 29.21
C GLU A 200 36.23 20.92 28.24
N GLN A 201 36.99 20.75 27.16
CA GLN A 201 37.21 21.79 26.17
C GLN A 201 35.96 21.95 25.28
N LEU A 202 35.47 23.18 25.14
CA LEU A 202 34.47 23.52 24.13
C LEU A 202 35.00 23.20 22.73
N TRP A 203 34.12 22.77 21.85
CA TRP A 203 34.48 22.39 20.49
C TRP A 203 34.92 23.63 19.70
N GLN A 204 35.82 23.43 18.73
CA GLN A 204 36.19 24.51 17.82
C GLN A 204 34.94 24.96 17.05
N ARG A 205 34.68 26.27 17.06
CA ARG A 205 33.55 26.94 16.41
C ARG A 205 34.04 27.69 15.18
N ASP A 206 33.43 27.42 14.03
CA ASP A 206 33.60 28.19 12.79
C ASP A 206 32.24 28.74 12.33
N VAL A 207 32.17 30.03 11.99
CA VAL A 207 30.97 30.64 11.39
C VAL A 207 31.12 30.63 9.87
N VAL A 208 30.21 29.96 9.19
CA VAL A 208 30.31 29.69 7.73
C VAL A 208 29.39 30.58 6.89
N GLY A 209 28.55 31.37 7.56
CA GLY A 209 27.63 32.34 6.99
C GLY A 209 26.63 32.81 8.02
N THR A 210 25.70 33.69 7.63
CA THR A 210 24.61 34.16 8.49
C THR A 210 23.27 34.13 7.75
N ARG A 211 22.16 33.84 8.43
CA ARG A 211 20.81 33.73 7.84
C ARG A 211 19.71 34.17 8.80
N HIS A 212 18.56 34.58 8.26
CA HIS A 212 17.40 35.05 9.01
C HIS A 212 16.41 33.91 9.24
N LEU A 213 15.89 33.79 10.47
CA LEU A 213 14.77 32.91 10.81
C LEU A 213 14.93 31.47 10.30
N VAL A 214 16.10 30.86 10.53
CA VAL A 214 16.33 29.48 10.13
C VAL A 214 15.49 28.55 11.00
N HIS A 215 14.48 27.95 10.38
CA HIS A 215 13.52 27.08 11.04
C HIS A 215 13.76 25.59 10.75
N GLU A 216 14.56 25.26 9.74
CA GLU A 216 14.99 23.87 9.51
C GLU A 216 16.42 23.78 8.98
N VAL A 217 17.10 22.70 9.39
CA VAL A 217 18.39 22.26 8.86
C VAL A 217 18.24 20.80 8.45
N ALA A 218 18.35 20.53 7.14
CA ALA A 218 18.43 19.18 6.59
C ALA A 218 19.83 18.92 6.04
N ILE A 219 20.25 17.65 6.00
CA ILE A 219 21.57 17.24 5.50
C ILE A 219 21.36 16.29 4.32
N VAL A 220 22.16 16.46 3.27
CA VAL A 220 22.36 15.43 2.24
C VAL A 220 23.71 14.77 2.52
N PRO A 221 23.73 13.52 3.02
CA PRO A 221 24.98 12.81 3.30
C PRO A 221 25.81 12.61 2.04
N ALA A 222 27.12 12.78 2.11
CA ALA A 222 28.02 12.58 0.97
C ALA A 222 27.87 11.18 0.34
N ALA A 223 27.61 10.17 1.18
CA ALA A 223 27.39 8.79 0.76
C ALA A 223 26.16 8.60 -0.13
N GLU A 224 25.19 9.50 -0.09
CA GLU A 224 23.94 9.45 -0.88
C GLU A 224 24.05 10.25 -2.19
N THR A 225 25.17 10.95 -2.42
CA THR A 225 25.39 11.77 -3.62
C THR A 225 26.04 11.01 -4.78
N ASP A 226 26.11 9.68 -4.70
CA ASP A 226 26.70 8.82 -5.74
C ASP A 226 28.14 9.22 -6.13
N GLY A 227 28.88 9.75 -5.15
CA GLY A 227 30.27 10.21 -5.29
C GLY A 227 30.44 11.62 -5.86
N GLU A 228 29.37 12.37 -6.11
CA GLU A 228 29.44 13.76 -6.58
C GLU A 228 30.04 14.70 -5.55
N MET A 229 29.72 14.48 -4.26
CA MET A 229 30.14 15.32 -3.16
C MET A 229 31.07 14.54 -2.24
N ARG A 230 32.16 15.20 -1.81
CA ARG A 230 33.12 14.63 -0.86
C ARG A 230 32.66 14.76 0.60
N PHE A 231 31.85 15.77 0.88
CA PHE A 231 31.39 16.13 2.22
C PHE A 231 29.89 16.33 2.20
N ASP A 232 29.27 16.23 3.37
CA ASP A 232 27.83 16.39 3.52
C ASP A 232 27.42 17.82 3.14
N GLN A 233 26.25 17.95 2.50
CA GLN A 233 25.67 19.24 2.15
C GLN A 233 24.64 19.65 3.18
N ILE A 234 24.55 20.94 3.46
CA ILE A 234 23.63 21.52 4.43
C ILE A 234 22.54 22.26 3.67
N ILE A 235 21.29 21.87 3.89
CA ILE A 235 20.10 22.56 3.39
C ILE A 235 19.50 23.39 4.52
N LEU A 236 19.39 24.69 4.30
CA LEU A 236 18.81 25.64 5.25
C LEU A 236 17.47 26.12 4.72
N ALA A 237 16.43 26.04 5.54
CA ALA A 237 15.15 26.71 5.30
C ALA A 237 14.96 27.82 6.33
N GLY A 238 14.84 29.06 5.84
CA GLY A 238 14.51 30.21 6.66
C GLY A 238 13.89 31.33 5.84
N ARG A 239 13.87 32.54 6.40
CA ARG A 239 13.33 33.71 5.70
C ARG A 239 14.06 34.02 4.39
N ASP A 240 15.34 33.69 4.30
CA ASP A 240 16.14 33.87 3.07
C ASP A 240 15.76 32.88 1.95
N GLY A 241 14.83 31.95 2.21
CA GLY A 241 14.41 30.89 1.29
C GLY A 241 15.07 29.55 1.61
N VAL A 242 15.40 28.79 0.56
CA VAL A 242 16.09 27.50 0.65
C VAL A 242 17.49 27.63 0.09
N ASP A 243 18.50 27.44 0.94
CA ASP A 243 19.91 27.46 0.57
C ASP A 243 20.56 26.09 0.72
N CYS A 244 21.44 25.75 -0.22
CA CYS A 244 22.39 24.66 -0.10
C CYS A 244 23.79 25.22 0.18
N LEU A 245 24.40 24.82 1.30
CA LEU A 245 25.79 25.10 1.65
C LEU A 245 26.63 23.83 1.56
N TRP A 246 27.82 23.94 0.99
CA TRP A 246 28.77 22.81 0.97
C TRP A 246 30.21 23.33 0.98
N TYR A 247 31.13 22.48 1.43
CA TYR A 247 32.56 22.77 1.38
C TYR A 247 33.18 22.10 0.15
N ASP A 248 33.83 22.87 -0.71
CA ASP A 248 34.44 22.35 -1.96
C ASP A 248 35.84 21.75 -1.75
N GLY A 249 36.30 21.67 -0.49
CA GLY A 249 37.66 21.28 -0.12
C GLY A 249 38.60 22.45 0.18
N ALA A 250 38.25 23.66 -0.24
CA ALA A 250 39.02 24.88 0.01
C ALA A 250 38.22 25.98 0.71
N ARG A 251 36.93 26.13 0.40
CA ARG A 251 36.05 27.14 0.99
C ARG A 251 34.59 26.71 0.98
N TRP A 252 33.81 27.37 1.82
CA TRP A 252 32.36 27.24 1.82
C TRP A 252 31.76 27.89 0.58
N GLN A 253 30.85 27.17 -0.05
CA GLN A 253 30.04 27.60 -1.18
C GLN A 253 28.58 27.68 -0.75
N ARG A 254 27.81 28.45 -1.52
CA ARG A 254 26.36 28.64 -1.34
C ARG A 254 25.68 28.59 -2.69
N HIS A 255 24.54 27.91 -2.73
CA HIS A 255 23.61 27.95 -3.85
C HIS A 255 22.19 28.22 -3.31
N LEU A 256 21.54 29.29 -3.81
CA LEU A 256 20.16 29.59 -3.49
C LEU A 256 19.25 28.77 -4.40
N VAL A 257 18.53 27.80 -3.84
CA VAL A 257 17.56 26.97 -4.57
C VAL A 257 16.33 27.81 -4.91
N GLY A 258 15.87 28.63 -3.98
CA GLY A 258 14.78 29.57 -4.24
C GLY A 258 14.38 30.38 -3.02
N THR A 259 13.59 31.42 -3.24
CA THR A 259 13.28 32.43 -2.22
C THR A 259 12.09 32.09 -1.32
N GLY A 260 11.38 30.98 -1.55
CA GLY A 260 10.19 30.62 -0.77
C GLY A 260 8.99 31.53 -1.01
N LEU A 261 8.14 31.63 0.00
CA LEU A 261 6.98 32.52 0.02
C LEU A 261 7.47 33.98 -0.14
N PRO A 262 6.88 34.78 -1.04
CA PRO A 262 7.23 36.20 -1.17
C PRO A 262 6.89 37.00 0.10
N GLU A 263 7.63 38.08 0.33
CA GLU A 263 7.33 39.03 1.40
C GLU A 263 6.01 39.77 1.11
N GLU A 264 5.10 39.76 2.10
CA GLU A 264 3.86 40.52 2.06
C GLU A 264 3.83 41.59 3.15
N ARG A 265 3.25 42.75 2.84
CA ARG A 265 3.24 43.87 3.77
C ARG A 265 2.47 43.52 5.05
N GLY A 266 3.18 43.54 6.17
CA GLY A 266 2.61 43.32 7.50
C GLY A 266 2.74 41.88 7.99
N ASP A 267 3.14 40.95 7.13
CA ASP A 267 3.49 39.59 7.54
C ASP A 267 4.99 39.50 7.86
N PRO A 268 5.39 39.18 9.10
CA PRO A 268 6.80 39.04 9.46
C PRO A 268 7.43 37.74 8.93
N TYR A 269 6.65 36.81 8.39
CA TYR A 269 7.09 35.47 8.00
C TYR A 269 6.91 35.26 6.50
N TRP A 270 8.05 35.19 5.81
CA TRP A 270 8.15 34.81 4.40
C TRP A 270 9.34 33.84 4.22
N GLY A 271 9.65 33.43 3.00
CA GLY A 271 10.71 32.47 2.74
C GLY A 271 10.26 31.02 2.93
N ALA A 272 11.12 30.19 3.51
CA ALA A 272 10.87 28.77 3.76
C ALA A 272 10.95 28.45 5.26
N GLY A 273 10.01 27.67 5.78
CA GLY A 273 10.02 27.17 7.16
C GLY A 273 10.63 25.78 7.30
N SER A 274 10.55 24.95 6.27
CA SER A 274 11.16 23.63 6.23
C SER A 274 11.46 23.23 4.79
N ALA A 275 12.50 22.43 4.58
CA ALA A 275 12.84 21.89 3.27
C ALA A 275 13.46 20.51 3.40
N ALA A 276 13.20 19.63 2.43
CA ALA A 276 13.82 18.32 2.29
C ALA A 276 14.08 18.02 0.82
N VAL A 277 15.11 17.21 0.55
CA VAL A 277 15.57 16.85 -0.79
C VAL A 277 15.01 15.48 -1.12
N GLY A 278 14.35 15.34 -2.26
CA GLY A 278 13.76 14.08 -2.72
C GLY A 278 14.49 13.51 -3.94
N ARG A 279 14.79 12.21 -3.89
CA ARG A 279 15.37 11.41 -4.98
C ARG A 279 14.31 11.08 -6.04
N VAL A 280 14.72 11.10 -7.31
CA VAL A 280 13.92 10.67 -8.46
C VAL A 280 14.84 9.87 -9.38
N GLY A 281 14.71 8.55 -9.36
CA GLY A 281 15.65 7.64 -10.04
C GLY A 281 17.10 7.83 -9.59
N ASP A 282 18.01 7.99 -10.54
CA ASP A 282 19.45 8.14 -10.27
C ASP A 282 19.84 9.55 -9.75
N ASP A 283 18.88 10.46 -9.63
CA ASP A 283 19.13 11.81 -9.14
C ASP A 283 18.76 11.94 -7.67
N TYR A 284 19.77 11.98 -6.79
CA TYR A 284 19.56 12.16 -5.33
C TYR A 284 18.85 13.47 -4.97
N ALA A 285 18.79 14.44 -5.90
CA ALA A 285 18.04 15.68 -5.75
C ALA A 285 17.20 15.93 -7.00
N GLY A 286 16.24 15.04 -7.26
CA GLY A 286 15.27 15.20 -8.34
C GLY A 286 14.30 16.36 -8.09
N TYR A 287 13.91 16.58 -6.83
CA TYR A 287 13.17 17.76 -6.39
C TYR A 287 13.56 18.19 -4.97
N ILE A 288 13.18 19.39 -4.57
CA ILE A 288 13.29 19.87 -3.18
C ILE A 288 11.91 20.33 -2.74
N CYS A 289 11.31 19.67 -1.75
CA CYS A 289 10.03 20.09 -1.19
C CYS A 289 10.23 21.14 -0.09
N SER A 290 9.22 21.98 0.14
CA SER A 290 9.25 22.99 1.18
C SER A 290 7.88 23.24 1.80
N ALA A 291 7.87 23.39 3.12
CA ALA A 291 6.83 24.13 3.82
C ALA A 291 7.28 25.59 3.90
N GLU A 292 6.50 26.50 3.35
CA GLU A 292 6.93 27.87 3.17
C GLU A 292 6.50 28.80 4.31
N ALA A 293 7.38 29.75 4.62
CA ALA A 293 7.38 30.60 5.82
C ALA A 293 7.44 29.85 7.16
N PHE A 294 7.88 30.55 8.21
CA PHE A 294 7.87 30.03 9.58
C PHE A 294 6.43 29.70 10.00
N HIS A 295 6.18 28.41 10.29
CA HIS A 295 4.85 27.88 10.60
C HIS A 295 3.78 28.28 9.57
N GLY A 296 4.09 28.30 8.27
CA GLY A 296 3.14 28.75 7.26
C GLY A 296 2.04 27.73 6.90
N ASN A 297 1.41 27.97 5.75
CA ASN A 297 0.29 27.16 5.22
C ASN A 297 0.54 26.66 3.80
N THR A 298 1.68 26.95 3.19
CA THR A 298 1.94 26.66 1.77
C THR A 298 2.94 25.52 1.63
N VAL A 299 2.60 24.54 0.78
CA VAL A 299 3.50 23.46 0.37
C VAL A 299 3.93 23.72 -1.07
N SER A 300 5.24 23.73 -1.30
CA SER A 300 5.82 23.90 -2.63
C SER A 300 6.87 22.82 -2.91
N VAL A 301 7.19 22.67 -4.19
CA VAL A 301 8.35 21.93 -4.67
C VAL A 301 9.16 22.82 -5.59
N TYR A 302 10.48 22.68 -5.49
CA TYR A 302 11.42 23.20 -6.46
C TYR A 302 11.80 22.06 -7.39
N THR A 303 11.66 22.30 -8.69
CA THR A 303 11.97 21.32 -9.74
C THR A 303 12.90 21.93 -10.77
N LYS A 304 13.66 21.10 -11.47
CA LYS A 304 14.58 21.52 -12.51
C LYS A 304 14.10 21.04 -13.90
N PRO A 305 14.46 21.73 -14.99
CA PRO A 305 14.12 21.29 -16.34
C PRO A 305 14.63 19.87 -16.62
N ALA A 306 13.90 19.09 -17.43
CA ALA A 306 14.35 17.78 -17.87
C ALA A 306 15.73 17.84 -18.54
N GLY A 307 16.63 16.92 -18.19
CA GLY A 307 18.01 16.89 -18.67
C GLY A 307 18.97 17.83 -17.93
N SER A 308 18.53 18.50 -16.87
CA SER A 308 19.44 19.23 -15.96
C SER A 308 20.44 18.28 -15.30
N PRO A 309 21.63 18.78 -14.89
CA PRO A 309 22.57 17.97 -14.10
C PRO A 309 21.92 17.41 -12.83
N THR A 310 22.36 16.20 -12.45
CA THR A 310 22.03 15.56 -11.18
C THR A 310 22.51 16.42 -10.00
N GLY A 311 21.85 16.25 -8.85
CA GLY A 311 22.15 16.98 -7.65
C GLY A 311 21.60 18.42 -7.60
N ILE A 312 22.09 19.19 -6.63
CA ILE A 312 21.49 20.47 -6.25
C ILE A 312 22.11 21.66 -6.97
N VAL A 313 23.44 21.80 -6.88
CA VAL A 313 24.14 23.08 -7.03
C VAL A 313 24.42 23.49 -8.47
N ARG A 314 24.19 22.58 -9.44
CA ARG A 314 24.42 22.79 -10.89
C ARG A 314 23.12 22.91 -11.69
N ALA A 315 21.98 22.90 -11.02
CA ALA A 315 20.67 23.01 -11.64
C ALA A 315 20.06 24.40 -11.42
N GLU A 316 19.20 24.81 -12.35
CA GLU A 316 18.31 25.95 -12.15
C GLU A 316 16.96 25.44 -11.66
N TRP A 317 16.51 25.98 -10.53
CA TRP A 317 15.34 25.50 -9.80
C TRP A 317 14.14 26.43 -10.03
N THR A 318 12.97 25.84 -10.29
CA THR A 318 11.69 26.54 -10.46
C THR A 318 10.74 26.14 -9.34
N ARG A 319 10.16 27.14 -8.67
CA ARG A 319 9.18 26.95 -7.58
C ARG A 319 7.79 26.68 -8.12
N HIS A 320 7.16 25.61 -7.64
CA HIS A 320 5.77 25.24 -7.91
C HIS A 320 5.00 25.08 -6.60
N VAL A 321 3.91 25.83 -6.42
CA VAL A 321 3.01 25.64 -5.28
C VAL A 321 2.10 24.45 -5.56
N LEU A 322 2.08 23.50 -4.64
CA LEU A 322 1.21 22.33 -4.72
C LEU A 322 -0.10 22.57 -3.98
N ASP A 323 -0.03 23.14 -2.77
CA ASP A 323 -1.19 23.36 -1.91
C ASP A 323 -1.03 24.57 -0.99
N VAL A 324 -2.17 25.15 -0.62
CA VAL A 324 -2.29 26.21 0.40
C VAL A 324 -3.37 25.79 1.40
N PHE A 325 -2.96 25.42 2.61
CA PHE A 325 -3.80 24.86 3.67
C PHE A 325 -4.54 25.93 4.47
N GLY A 326 -5.59 26.49 3.86
CA GLY A 326 -6.46 27.48 4.50
C GLY A 326 -5.75 28.79 4.84
N PRO A 327 -6.40 29.72 5.54
CA PRO A 327 -5.81 31.01 5.89
C PRO A 327 -4.82 30.89 7.07
N LEU A 328 -3.90 31.85 7.15
CA LEU A 328 -3.10 32.10 8.35
C LEU A 328 -3.99 32.67 9.47
N ASN A 329 -3.61 32.41 10.72
CA ASN A 329 -4.27 32.98 11.89
C ASN A 329 -3.83 34.44 12.15
N GLY A 330 -4.34 35.06 13.22
CA GLY A 330 -4.00 36.43 13.60
C GLY A 330 -2.54 36.68 14.01
N LYS A 331 -1.73 35.62 14.16
CA LYS A 331 -0.28 35.67 14.39
C LYS A 331 0.53 35.36 13.13
N HIS A 332 -0.11 35.35 11.95
CA HIS A 332 0.52 35.03 10.67
C HIS A 332 1.08 33.61 10.58
N THR A 333 0.56 32.67 11.38
CA THR A 333 0.94 31.26 11.28
C THR A 333 -0.23 30.41 10.78
N GLY A 334 0.11 29.40 9.99
CA GLY A 334 -0.76 28.34 9.53
C GLY A 334 -0.55 27.05 10.33
N SER A 335 -0.58 25.94 9.61
CA SER A 335 -0.69 24.61 10.21
C SER A 335 0.53 23.72 9.99
N ILE A 336 1.48 24.12 9.14
CA ILE A 336 2.59 23.25 8.73
C ILE A 336 3.81 23.54 9.59
N HIS A 337 4.50 22.51 10.07
CA HIS A 337 5.74 22.67 10.85
C HIS A 337 6.98 22.09 10.15
N GLN A 338 6.85 20.96 9.46
CA GLN A 338 7.99 20.26 8.86
C GLN A 338 7.60 19.54 7.56
N VAL A 339 8.54 19.42 6.62
CA VAL A 339 8.53 18.42 5.55
C VAL A 339 9.71 17.46 5.67
N VAL A 340 9.52 16.20 5.28
CA VAL A 340 10.58 15.17 5.18
C VAL A 340 10.37 14.33 3.93
N CYS A 341 11.46 13.85 3.33
CA CYS A 341 11.42 12.93 2.19
C CYS A 341 11.75 11.50 2.63
N ALA A 342 11.12 10.52 2.00
CA ALA A 342 11.46 9.10 2.09
C ALA A 342 10.76 8.31 0.97
N ASP A 343 11.39 7.23 0.49
CA ASP A 343 10.78 6.23 -0.40
C ASP A 343 9.76 5.38 0.39
N ILE A 344 8.52 5.85 0.44
CA ILE A 344 7.47 5.28 1.28
C ILE A 344 6.91 4.00 0.69
N ASP A 345 6.84 3.89 -0.64
CA ASP A 345 6.29 2.72 -1.33
C ASP A 345 7.32 1.80 -1.99
N GLY A 346 8.61 2.11 -1.88
CA GLY A 346 9.72 1.25 -2.26
C GLY A 346 9.98 1.21 -3.77
N ASP A 347 9.56 2.24 -4.52
CA ASP A 347 9.79 2.33 -5.96
C ASP A 347 11.12 3.04 -6.33
N GLY A 348 11.88 3.48 -5.32
CA GLY A 348 13.16 4.15 -5.46
C GLY A 348 13.06 5.67 -5.67
N GLU A 349 11.85 6.22 -5.67
CA GLU A 349 11.61 7.65 -5.66
C GLU A 349 11.11 8.09 -4.29
N ASP A 350 11.63 9.21 -3.80
CA ASP A 350 11.14 9.72 -2.54
C ASP A 350 9.74 10.32 -2.73
N GLU A 351 8.80 9.88 -1.90
CA GLU A 351 7.68 10.69 -1.49
C GLU A 351 8.15 11.79 -0.53
N PHE A 352 7.28 12.76 -0.28
CA PHE A 352 7.47 13.65 0.86
C PHE A 352 6.23 13.75 1.75
N LEU A 353 6.49 13.85 3.04
CA LEU A 353 5.50 13.94 4.10
C LEU A 353 5.47 15.36 4.67
N VAL A 354 4.27 15.81 5.02
CA VAL A 354 4.03 17.13 5.62
C VAL A 354 3.45 16.96 7.01
N ALA A 355 4.17 17.46 8.01
CA ALA A 355 3.75 17.49 9.41
C ALA A 355 2.86 18.70 9.68
N MET A 356 1.58 18.44 9.96
CA MET A 356 0.57 19.45 10.26
C MET A 356 0.28 19.48 11.76
N MET A 357 0.62 20.58 12.42
CA MET A 357 0.41 20.83 13.85
C MET A 357 -1.09 20.80 14.19
N GLY A 358 -1.89 21.43 13.34
CA GLY A 358 -3.30 21.68 13.54
C GLY A 358 -3.65 23.13 13.23
N ALA A 359 -4.88 23.52 13.54
CA ALA A 359 -5.37 24.87 13.26
C ALA A 359 -6.19 25.41 14.43
N ASP A 360 -6.34 26.74 14.45
CA ASP A 360 -7.26 27.45 15.32
C ASP A 360 -8.26 28.25 14.44
N PRO A 361 -9.57 27.89 14.44
CA PRO A 361 -10.18 26.77 15.16
C PRO A 361 -9.72 25.39 14.64
N PRO A 362 -9.87 24.31 15.43
CA PRO A 362 -9.45 22.95 15.04
C PRO A 362 -10.03 22.49 13.70
N ASP A 363 -9.20 21.89 12.87
CA ASP A 363 -9.56 21.40 11.54
C ASP A 363 -8.75 20.14 11.17
N PHE A 364 -9.43 19.03 10.95
CA PHE A 364 -8.81 17.73 10.63
C PHE A 364 -8.08 17.72 9.29
N GLN A 365 -8.49 18.53 8.30
CA GLN A 365 -7.76 18.64 7.02
C GLN A 365 -6.41 19.34 7.20
N ARG A 366 -6.32 20.20 8.22
CA ARG A 366 -5.12 20.95 8.59
C ARG A 366 -4.40 20.39 9.81
N THR A 367 -4.69 19.14 10.20
CA THR A 367 -4.05 18.46 11.34
C THR A 367 -3.54 17.07 10.94
N GLY A 368 -2.35 16.69 11.41
CA GLY A 368 -1.73 15.38 11.19
C GLY A 368 -0.79 15.30 10.01
N VAL A 369 -0.83 14.23 9.22
CA VAL A 369 0.19 13.97 8.18
C VAL A 369 -0.45 13.84 6.81
N TRP A 370 0.16 14.50 5.82
CA TRP A 370 -0.10 14.32 4.40
C TRP A 370 1.13 13.71 3.73
N CYS A 371 0.93 12.82 2.77
CA CYS A 371 1.97 12.25 1.90
C CYS A 371 1.72 12.73 0.47
N TYR A 372 2.77 13.16 -0.21
CA TYR A 372 2.76 13.55 -1.61
C TYR A 372 3.66 12.61 -2.40
N LYS A 373 3.11 12.06 -3.49
CA LYS A 373 3.81 11.12 -4.38
C LYS A 373 3.91 11.68 -5.78
N LEU A 374 5.10 11.63 -6.38
CA LEU A 374 5.31 11.99 -7.78
C LEU A 374 4.61 10.97 -8.69
N VAL A 375 3.71 11.45 -9.56
CA VAL A 375 2.92 10.59 -10.48
C VAL A 375 3.16 10.89 -11.96
N ASP A 376 3.85 11.99 -12.26
CA ASP A 376 4.26 12.38 -13.61
C ASP A 376 5.64 13.03 -13.53
N ARG A 377 6.69 12.25 -13.81
CA ARG A 377 8.08 12.72 -13.80
C ARG A 377 8.36 13.81 -14.85
N THR A 378 7.62 13.81 -15.96
CA THR A 378 7.85 14.77 -17.05
C THR A 378 7.39 16.17 -16.66
N ASN A 379 6.23 16.25 -16.00
CA ASN A 379 5.63 17.53 -15.59
C ASN A 379 5.75 17.79 -14.08
N MET A 380 6.46 16.94 -13.35
CA MET A 380 6.62 16.99 -11.90
C MET A 380 5.29 17.15 -11.14
N LYS A 381 4.28 16.34 -11.51
CA LYS A 381 2.97 16.38 -10.83
C LYS A 381 2.94 15.40 -9.68
N PHE A 382 2.35 15.84 -8.58
CA PHE A 382 2.23 15.06 -7.36
C PHE A 382 0.75 14.74 -7.07
N SER A 383 0.49 13.51 -6.63
CA SER A 383 -0.73 13.15 -5.93
C SER A 383 -0.56 13.41 -4.43
N LYS A 384 -1.67 13.48 -3.67
CA LYS A 384 -1.64 13.68 -2.22
C LYS A 384 -2.61 12.75 -1.50
N THR A 385 -2.17 12.21 -0.37
CA THR A 385 -2.92 11.26 0.46
C THR A 385 -2.80 11.63 1.93
N LYS A 386 -3.91 11.57 2.67
CA LYS A 386 -3.90 11.80 4.12
C LYS A 386 -3.44 10.52 4.81
N VAL A 387 -2.37 10.60 5.61
CA VAL A 387 -1.85 9.46 6.37
C VAL A 387 -2.41 9.43 7.79
N SER A 388 -2.57 10.60 8.42
CA SER A 388 -3.04 10.70 9.81
C SER A 388 -3.77 12.01 10.06
N SER A 389 -4.76 11.98 10.96
CA SER A 389 -5.47 13.16 11.48
C SER A 389 -5.02 13.56 12.90
N VAL A 390 -4.04 12.87 13.48
CA VAL A 390 -3.45 13.20 14.79
C VAL A 390 -2.37 14.24 14.59
N SER A 391 -2.41 15.35 15.33
CA SER A 391 -1.41 16.44 15.29
C SER A 391 0.02 15.93 15.14
N ALA A 392 0.79 16.56 14.25
CA ALA A 392 2.18 16.25 14.01
C ALA A 392 3.02 17.55 13.92
N GLY A 393 3.91 17.75 14.88
CA GLY A 393 4.95 18.78 14.80
C GLY A 393 6.14 18.30 13.99
N ARG A 394 6.57 17.06 14.18
CA ARG A 394 7.66 16.47 13.41
C ARG A 394 7.37 15.03 13.03
N ILE A 395 8.06 14.59 11.98
CA ILE A 395 8.02 13.23 11.45
C ILE A 395 9.45 12.68 11.43
N ALA A 396 9.61 11.48 11.99
CA ALA A 396 10.80 10.66 11.82
C ALA A 396 10.45 9.45 10.94
N THR A 397 11.28 9.15 9.95
CA THR A 397 11.10 8.02 9.02
C THR A 397 12.14 6.95 9.32
N ALA A 398 11.72 5.69 9.46
CA ALA A 398 12.61 4.54 9.68
C ALA A 398 11.85 3.22 9.52
N ASN A 399 12.55 2.09 9.47
CA ASN A 399 11.97 0.76 9.59
C ASN A 399 11.78 0.38 11.06
N PHE A 400 10.75 0.91 11.71
CA PHE A 400 10.49 0.71 13.14
C PHE A 400 10.07 -0.73 13.46
N HIS A 401 9.39 -1.45 12.58
CA HIS A 401 8.92 -2.81 12.88
C HIS A 401 9.46 -3.90 11.94
N SER A 402 9.81 -3.55 10.69
CA SER A 402 10.25 -4.53 9.70
C SER A 402 11.77 -4.59 9.59
N GLN A 403 12.29 -5.75 9.18
CA GLN A 403 13.71 -5.93 8.86
C GLN A 403 14.03 -5.59 7.39
N GLY A 404 12.98 -5.27 6.61
CA GLY A 404 13.03 -4.95 5.19
C GLY A 404 13.25 -3.46 4.93
N SER A 405 12.85 -3.03 3.73
CA SER A 405 12.94 -1.64 3.25
C SER A 405 11.67 -0.83 3.47
N GLU A 406 10.62 -1.42 4.05
CA GLU A 406 9.38 -0.71 4.36
C GLU A 406 9.66 0.44 5.32
N VAL A 407 9.22 1.65 4.94
CA VAL A 407 9.39 2.85 5.76
C VAL A 407 8.14 3.06 6.62
N ASP A 408 8.33 2.98 7.93
CA ASP A 408 7.38 3.41 8.93
C ASP A 408 7.61 4.88 9.28
N ILE A 409 6.61 5.53 9.88
CA ILE A 409 6.75 6.91 10.33
C ILE A 409 6.40 7.05 11.81
N ALA A 410 7.18 7.83 12.54
CA ALA A 410 6.89 8.25 13.90
C ALA A 410 6.60 9.75 13.93
N THR A 411 5.64 10.14 14.74
CA THR A 411 5.21 11.54 14.87
C THR A 411 5.10 11.91 16.35
N ILE A 412 5.25 13.20 16.63
CA ILE A 412 4.86 13.78 17.90
C ILE A 412 3.87 14.91 17.65
N SER A 413 2.83 15.00 18.46
CA SER A 413 1.92 16.16 18.43
C SER A 413 2.66 17.45 18.72
N TYR A 414 2.29 18.51 18.00
CA TYR A 414 2.81 19.83 18.31
C TYR A 414 1.99 20.43 19.46
N SER A 415 2.62 20.56 20.63
CA SER A 415 2.01 21.14 21.83
C SER A 415 3.06 21.87 22.64
N VAL A 416 3.11 23.18 22.47
CA VAL A 416 3.98 24.10 23.19
C VAL A 416 3.10 24.95 24.10
N PRO A 417 3.13 24.71 25.44
CA PRO A 417 2.32 25.45 26.40
C PRO A 417 2.46 26.96 26.26
N GLY A 418 1.33 27.68 26.22
CA GLY A 418 1.30 29.14 26.03
C GLY A 418 1.46 29.61 24.58
N TYR A 419 1.64 28.70 23.62
CA TYR A 419 1.72 29.02 22.18
C TYR A 419 0.63 28.31 21.37
N PHE A 420 0.84 27.05 21.01
CA PHE A 420 -0.14 26.20 20.33
C PHE A 420 -0.17 24.87 21.07
N GLU A 421 -1.34 24.46 21.54
CA GLU A 421 -1.50 23.27 22.38
C GLU A 421 -2.42 22.28 21.69
N SER A 422 -1.87 21.14 21.27
CA SER A 422 -2.68 20.02 20.79
C SER A 422 -3.48 19.46 21.96
N PRO A 423 -4.78 19.14 21.80
CA PRO A 423 -5.63 18.71 22.91
C PRO A 423 -5.22 17.37 23.52
N ASN A 424 -4.47 16.53 22.79
CA ASN A 424 -3.97 15.24 23.31
C ASN A 424 -2.54 14.99 22.82
N PRO A 425 -1.54 15.63 23.43
CA PRO A 425 -0.16 15.50 22.99
C PRO A 425 0.33 14.06 23.15
N SER A 426 0.83 13.49 22.07
CA SER A 426 1.24 12.08 22.02
C SER A 426 2.38 11.86 21.04
N ILE A 427 3.10 10.75 21.24
CA ILE A 427 4.02 10.17 20.26
C ILE A 427 3.33 8.94 19.68
N ASN A 428 3.28 8.85 18.36
CA ASN A 428 2.63 7.76 17.63
C ASN A 428 3.58 7.23 16.56
N VAL A 429 3.56 5.92 16.33
CA VAL A 429 4.15 5.30 15.16
C VAL A 429 3.04 4.82 14.24
N PHE A 430 3.27 4.90 12.93
CA PHE A 430 2.38 4.45 11.88
C PHE A 430 3.16 3.44 11.07
N LEU A 431 2.84 2.17 11.29
CA LEU A 431 3.56 1.04 10.72
C LEU A 431 3.04 0.74 9.32
N SER A 432 3.94 0.77 8.34
CA SER A 432 3.67 0.43 6.95
C SER A 432 3.26 -1.04 6.85
N THR A 433 2.19 -1.32 6.12
CA THR A 433 1.68 -2.68 5.92
C THR A 433 0.82 -2.76 4.67
N GLY A 434 0.80 -3.92 4.02
CA GLY A 434 -0.18 -4.24 2.97
C GLY A 434 -1.54 -4.68 3.52
N ILE A 435 -1.66 -4.93 4.84
CA ILE A 435 -2.84 -5.51 5.49
C ILE A 435 -3.15 -4.78 6.80
N LEU A 436 -4.36 -4.22 6.92
CA LEU A 436 -4.92 -3.72 8.18
C LEU A 436 -5.97 -4.68 8.72
N ALA A 437 -6.13 -4.72 10.04
CA ALA A 437 -7.14 -5.52 10.72
C ALA A 437 -7.91 -4.67 11.74
N GLU A 438 -9.23 -4.67 11.62
CA GLU A 438 -10.14 -3.90 12.45
C GLU A 438 -11.26 -4.82 12.98
N ARG A 439 -11.71 -4.58 14.21
CA ARG A 439 -12.82 -5.32 14.78
C ARG A 439 -14.14 -4.86 14.15
N LEU A 440 -14.93 -5.81 13.67
CA LEU A 440 -16.28 -5.61 13.16
C LEU A 440 -17.25 -6.46 13.99
N ASP A 441 -17.78 -5.90 15.08
CA ASP A 441 -18.63 -6.62 16.04
C ASP A 441 -17.99 -7.90 16.62
N GLU A 442 -18.41 -9.07 16.17
CA GLU A 442 -17.86 -10.39 16.53
C GLU A 442 -16.91 -10.97 15.45
N GLU A 443 -16.74 -10.26 14.35
CA GLU A 443 -15.91 -10.60 13.19
C GLU A 443 -14.73 -9.62 13.04
N VAL A 444 -13.87 -9.88 12.06
CA VAL A 444 -12.75 -9.00 11.72
C VAL A 444 -12.89 -8.51 10.29
N MET A 445 -12.69 -7.21 10.10
CA MET A 445 -12.50 -6.59 8.79
C MET A 445 -10.99 -6.51 8.50
N LEU A 446 -10.55 -7.21 7.48
CA LEU A 446 -9.22 -7.17 6.92
C LEU A 446 -9.22 -6.29 5.68
N ARG A 447 -8.40 -5.25 5.65
CA ARG A 447 -8.26 -4.35 4.49
C ARG A 447 -6.90 -4.57 3.85
N VAL A 448 -6.88 -4.85 2.56
CA VAL A 448 -5.67 -5.19 1.81
C VAL A 448 -5.39 -4.20 0.69
N VAL A 449 -4.13 -3.88 0.46
CA VAL A 449 -3.71 -3.20 -0.77
C VAL A 449 -3.95 -4.09 -1.98
N ARG A 450 -4.06 -3.50 -3.17
CA ARG A 450 -4.07 -4.30 -4.40
C ARG A 450 -2.67 -4.88 -4.63
N ALA A 451 -2.61 -6.19 -4.80
CA ALA A 451 -1.36 -6.91 -5.01
C ALA A 451 -0.52 -6.31 -6.15
N GLY A 452 -1.11 -6.08 -7.31
CA GLY A 452 -0.40 -5.53 -8.46
C GLY A 452 0.05 -4.06 -8.34
N SER A 453 -0.34 -3.32 -7.29
CA SER A 453 0.09 -1.93 -7.10
C SER A 453 1.14 -1.74 -6.02
N THR A 454 1.38 -2.73 -5.16
CA THR A 454 2.40 -2.65 -4.10
C THR A 454 3.76 -3.16 -4.60
N ARG A 455 4.85 -2.80 -3.91
CA ARG A 455 6.19 -3.40 -4.05
C ARG A 455 6.57 -4.29 -2.88
N PHE A 456 5.78 -4.26 -1.81
CA PHE A 456 6.05 -5.00 -0.59
C PHE A 456 5.25 -6.28 -0.51
N LYS A 457 5.92 -7.36 -0.09
CA LYS A 457 5.27 -8.59 0.35
C LYS A 457 4.80 -8.40 1.79
N THR A 458 3.53 -8.67 2.07
CA THR A 458 3.00 -8.64 3.43
C THR A 458 2.39 -9.98 3.81
N GLU A 459 2.68 -10.45 5.03
CA GLU A 459 2.11 -11.66 5.63
C GLU A 459 1.50 -11.31 7.01
N MET A 460 0.28 -11.79 7.28
CA MET A 460 -0.39 -11.65 8.57
C MET A 460 -1.00 -12.98 9.00
N GLU A 461 -0.40 -13.64 9.98
CA GLU A 461 -1.04 -14.78 10.66
C GLU A 461 -2.26 -14.26 11.45
N PHE A 462 -3.41 -14.92 11.33
CA PHE A 462 -4.64 -14.43 11.97
C PHE A 462 -5.39 -15.51 12.76
N LEU A 463 -5.30 -16.78 12.37
CA LEU A 463 -6.03 -17.86 13.06
C LEU A 463 -5.22 -19.17 13.07
N ASP A 464 -5.15 -19.81 14.23
CA ASP A 464 -4.65 -21.18 14.39
C ASP A 464 -5.83 -22.11 14.68
N VAL A 465 -6.12 -23.07 13.80
CA VAL A 465 -7.26 -23.96 13.92
C VAL A 465 -7.02 -25.27 13.17
N ALA A 466 -7.50 -26.38 13.72
CA ALA A 466 -7.46 -27.70 13.09
C ALA A 466 -6.07 -28.11 12.55
N GLY A 467 -5.03 -27.86 13.34
CA GLY A 467 -3.64 -28.19 13.00
C GLY A 467 -3.02 -27.28 11.94
N LYS A 468 -3.62 -26.13 11.63
CA LYS A 468 -3.14 -25.17 10.64
C LYS A 468 -3.16 -23.73 11.16
N LYS A 469 -2.12 -22.97 10.82
CA LYS A 469 -2.09 -21.53 10.95
C LYS A 469 -2.45 -20.89 9.62
N LEU A 470 -3.53 -20.12 9.61
CA LEU A 470 -4.01 -19.38 8.46
C LEU A 470 -3.29 -18.02 8.44
N THR A 471 -2.64 -17.75 7.32
CA THR A 471 -1.87 -16.53 7.08
C THR A 471 -2.44 -15.83 5.85
N LEU A 472 -2.91 -14.60 5.99
CA LEU A 472 -3.26 -13.76 4.84
C LEU A 472 -1.97 -13.19 4.25
N VAL A 473 -1.81 -13.33 2.93
CA VAL A 473 -0.60 -12.91 2.22
C VAL A 473 -0.97 -12.02 1.03
N VAL A 474 -0.25 -10.91 0.89
CA VAL A 474 -0.26 -10.05 -0.31
C VAL A 474 1.13 -10.13 -0.95
N LEU A 475 1.17 -10.58 -2.20
CA LEU A 475 2.38 -10.69 -3.01
C LEU A 475 2.35 -9.67 -4.14
N PRO A 476 3.37 -8.80 -4.28
CA PRO A 476 3.51 -7.94 -5.45
C PRO A 476 3.80 -8.78 -6.71
N PRO A 477 3.68 -8.23 -7.92
CA PRO A 477 3.97 -8.94 -9.16
C PRO A 477 5.32 -9.67 -9.15
N PHE A 478 5.34 -10.91 -9.64
CA PHE A 478 6.53 -11.75 -9.74
C PHE A 478 7.29 -11.97 -8.41
N ALA A 479 6.61 -11.79 -7.27
CA ALA A 479 7.22 -12.01 -5.97
C ALA A 479 7.20 -13.48 -5.58
N ARG A 480 8.32 -13.91 -4.99
CA ARG A 480 8.51 -15.24 -4.42
C ARG A 480 8.07 -15.32 -2.95
N LEU A 481 7.41 -16.42 -2.60
CA LEU A 481 7.06 -16.79 -1.23
C LEU A 481 7.62 -18.17 -0.91
N ASP A 482 8.54 -18.23 0.04
CA ASP A 482 9.05 -19.51 0.56
C ASP A 482 7.98 -20.21 1.39
N VAL A 483 7.83 -21.52 1.19
CA VAL A 483 6.84 -22.35 1.87
C VAL A 483 7.43 -23.71 2.23
N GLU A 484 6.82 -24.41 3.19
CA GLU A 484 7.24 -25.77 3.51
C GLU A 484 6.69 -26.76 2.48
N ARG A 485 7.58 -27.29 1.64
CA ARG A 485 7.26 -28.24 0.59
C ARG A 485 6.45 -29.42 1.11
N ASN A 486 5.38 -29.78 0.39
CA ASN A 486 4.47 -30.89 0.69
C ASN A 486 3.73 -30.77 2.04
N VAL A 487 3.78 -29.61 2.69
CA VAL A 487 3.17 -29.39 4.02
C VAL A 487 2.28 -28.15 4.01
N SER A 488 2.77 -27.05 3.43
CA SER A 488 2.02 -25.81 3.27
C SER A 488 0.94 -25.96 2.18
N GLY A 489 -0.24 -25.42 2.46
CA GLY A 489 -1.33 -25.29 1.48
C GLY A 489 -1.60 -23.85 1.08
N VAL A 490 -2.16 -23.61 -0.10
CA VAL A 490 -2.49 -22.28 -0.61
C VAL A 490 -3.94 -22.23 -1.13
N LYS A 491 -4.68 -21.19 -0.73
CA LYS A 491 -5.96 -20.79 -1.35
C LYS A 491 -5.84 -19.37 -1.86
N VAL A 492 -5.90 -19.20 -3.17
CA VAL A 492 -5.86 -17.86 -3.80
C VAL A 492 -7.24 -17.19 -3.68
N MET A 493 -7.25 -15.89 -3.42
CA MET A 493 -8.46 -15.05 -3.40
C MET A 493 -8.46 -14.02 -4.53
N ALA A 494 -7.29 -13.51 -4.92
CA ALA A 494 -7.09 -12.69 -6.11
C ALA A 494 -5.71 -12.95 -6.72
N GLY A 495 -5.62 -12.73 -8.03
CA GLY A 495 -4.39 -12.95 -8.79
C GLY A 495 -4.07 -14.44 -8.99
N THR A 496 -2.80 -14.72 -9.20
CA THR A 496 -2.30 -16.05 -9.57
C THR A 496 -1.01 -16.35 -8.85
N VAL A 497 -0.83 -17.60 -8.45
CA VAL A 497 0.47 -18.12 -8.04
C VAL A 497 0.82 -19.37 -8.82
N CYS A 498 2.11 -19.61 -9.01
CA CYS A 498 2.61 -20.79 -9.67
C CYS A 498 3.85 -21.35 -8.96
N TRP A 499 4.07 -22.65 -9.12
CA TRP A 499 5.30 -23.33 -8.73
C TRP A 499 5.56 -24.47 -9.71
N ALA A 500 6.76 -25.03 -9.67
CA ALA A 500 7.11 -26.19 -10.49
C ALA A 500 7.66 -27.31 -9.63
N ASP A 501 7.29 -28.54 -9.98
CA ASP A 501 7.83 -29.77 -9.42
C ASP A 501 8.20 -30.76 -10.54
N GLU A 502 8.47 -32.01 -10.17
CA GLU A 502 8.80 -33.10 -11.10
C GLU A 502 7.68 -33.44 -12.09
N ASN A 503 6.43 -33.08 -11.80
CA ASN A 503 5.25 -33.29 -12.65
C ASN A 503 4.95 -32.10 -13.57
N GLY A 504 5.67 -30.98 -13.41
CA GLY A 504 5.55 -29.80 -14.25
C GLY A 504 5.17 -28.53 -13.47
N LYS A 505 4.67 -27.53 -14.20
CA LYS A 505 4.23 -26.26 -13.64
C LYS A 505 2.79 -26.38 -13.13
N HIS A 506 2.57 -25.95 -11.90
CA HIS A 506 1.27 -25.83 -11.25
C HIS A 506 0.91 -24.36 -11.16
N GLU A 507 -0.39 -24.07 -11.33
CA GLU A 507 -0.94 -22.72 -11.27
C GLU A 507 -2.18 -22.74 -10.39
N ARG A 508 -2.37 -21.70 -9.57
CA ARG A 508 -3.55 -21.52 -8.72
C ARG A 508 -4.10 -20.12 -8.89
N VAL A 509 -5.42 -20.08 -9.03
CA VAL A 509 -6.27 -18.90 -9.17
C VAL A 509 -7.43 -19.02 -8.17
N PRO A 510 -8.33 -18.03 -8.02
CA PRO A 510 -9.34 -18.06 -6.96
C PRO A 510 -10.29 -19.27 -6.97
N ALA A 511 -10.47 -19.95 -8.10
CA ALA A 511 -11.22 -21.20 -8.16
C ALA A 511 -10.65 -22.17 -9.20
N THR A 512 -10.65 -23.46 -8.87
CA THR A 512 -10.34 -24.54 -9.82
C THR A 512 -11.51 -24.78 -10.81
N ARG A 513 -11.44 -25.85 -11.61
CA ARG A 513 -12.44 -26.20 -12.62
C ARG A 513 -13.81 -26.51 -11.99
N PRO A 514 -14.94 -26.06 -12.59
CA PRO A 514 -16.27 -26.36 -12.11
C PRO A 514 -16.49 -27.85 -11.88
N PHE A 515 -17.17 -28.17 -10.77
CA PHE A 515 -17.45 -29.54 -10.33
C PHE A 515 -16.19 -30.43 -10.22
N GLY A 516 -15.01 -29.83 -10.13
CA GLY A 516 -13.72 -30.48 -9.90
C GLY A 516 -13.22 -30.29 -8.48
N CYS A 517 -12.13 -30.99 -8.15
CA CYS A 517 -11.45 -30.90 -6.87
C CYS A 517 -9.95 -30.90 -7.12
N GLU A 518 -9.21 -30.07 -6.39
CA GLU A 518 -7.78 -29.92 -6.57
C GLU A 518 -7.06 -29.75 -5.23
N SER A 519 -5.83 -30.27 -5.15
CA SER A 519 -4.99 -30.13 -3.96
C SER A 519 -4.51 -28.69 -3.79
N MET A 520 -4.60 -28.18 -2.57
CA MET A 520 -4.02 -26.91 -2.16
C MET A 520 -2.54 -27.04 -1.78
N ILE A 521 -2.02 -28.27 -1.61
CA ILE A 521 -0.64 -28.49 -1.16
C ILE A 521 0.37 -28.03 -2.20
N VAL A 522 1.36 -27.25 -1.76
CA VAL A 522 2.46 -26.78 -2.59
C VAL A 522 3.58 -27.81 -2.57
N SER A 523 3.90 -28.39 -3.73
CA SER A 523 4.89 -29.46 -3.89
C SER A 523 6.33 -28.95 -4.12
N ALA A 524 6.55 -27.64 -3.99
CA ALA A 524 7.83 -26.96 -4.11
C ALA A 524 8.22 -26.24 -2.79
N ASP A 525 9.47 -25.80 -2.69
CA ASP A 525 9.97 -25.04 -1.52
C ASP A 525 9.55 -23.55 -1.57
N TYR A 526 8.99 -23.11 -2.68
CA TYR A 526 8.49 -21.76 -2.88
C TYR A 526 7.41 -21.75 -3.96
N LEU A 527 6.62 -20.68 -3.96
CA LEU A 527 5.73 -20.30 -5.06
C LEU A 527 6.04 -18.87 -5.49
N GLU A 528 5.64 -18.52 -6.70
CA GLU A 528 5.80 -17.18 -7.27
C GLU A 528 4.45 -16.65 -7.74
N SER A 529 4.20 -15.38 -7.49
CA SER A 529 3.00 -14.70 -7.99
C SER A 529 3.12 -14.34 -9.48
N GLY A 530 1.97 -14.19 -10.13
CA GLY A 530 1.86 -13.75 -11.52
C GLY A 530 2.17 -12.26 -11.71
N GLU A 531 1.93 -11.78 -12.93
CA GLU A 531 2.12 -10.37 -13.32
C GLU A 531 1.21 -9.40 -12.57
N GLU A 532 0.09 -9.90 -12.04
CA GLU A 532 -0.92 -9.17 -11.31
C GLU A 532 -0.71 -9.17 -9.79
N GLY A 533 0.34 -9.88 -9.33
CA GLY A 533 0.54 -10.22 -7.94
C GLY A 533 -0.45 -11.29 -7.46
N ALA A 534 -0.55 -11.49 -6.14
CA ALA A 534 -1.54 -12.40 -5.56
C ALA A 534 -1.99 -11.97 -4.16
N ILE A 535 -3.24 -12.27 -3.83
CA ILE A 535 -3.77 -12.24 -2.46
C ILE A 535 -4.29 -13.63 -2.14
N LEU A 536 -3.80 -14.22 -1.07
CA LEU A 536 -4.05 -15.63 -0.75
C LEU A 536 -4.08 -15.90 0.75
N VAL A 537 -4.69 -17.02 1.13
CA VAL A 537 -4.53 -17.63 2.45
C VAL A 537 -3.52 -18.79 2.35
N LEU A 538 -2.42 -18.66 3.08
CA LEU A 538 -1.41 -19.71 3.25
C LEU A 538 -1.71 -20.50 4.52
N TYR A 539 -1.74 -21.83 4.40
CA TYR A 539 -1.99 -22.77 5.48
C TYR A 539 -0.66 -23.37 5.94
N LYS A 540 -0.09 -22.82 7.01
CA LYS A 540 1.15 -23.32 7.63
C LYS A 540 0.81 -24.42 8.64
N PRO A 541 1.69 -25.40 8.90
CA PRO A 541 1.43 -26.42 9.92
C PRO A 541 1.35 -25.81 11.33
N SER A 542 0.47 -26.36 12.17
CA SER A 542 0.37 -26.05 13.59
C SER A 542 0.49 -27.30 14.43
N SER A 543 1.13 -27.17 15.60
CA SER A 543 1.16 -28.19 16.64
C SER A 543 0.26 -27.86 17.84
N THR A 544 -0.40 -26.69 17.84
CA THR A 544 -1.15 -26.15 18.97
C THR A 544 -2.67 -26.33 18.85
N SER A 545 -3.21 -26.44 17.64
CA SER A 545 -4.66 -26.58 17.38
C SER A 545 -5.11 -28.00 16.99
N GLY A 546 -4.50 -29.02 17.62
CA GLY A 546 -4.86 -30.43 17.42
C GLY A 546 -4.33 -31.05 16.12
N ARG A 547 -4.70 -32.31 15.87
CA ARG A 547 -4.37 -33.05 14.63
C ARG A 547 -5.54 -33.95 14.22
N PRO A 548 -5.89 -34.03 12.93
CA PRO A 548 -6.94 -34.93 12.48
C PRO A 548 -6.52 -36.40 12.65
N PRO A 549 -7.49 -37.33 12.79
CA PRO A 549 -8.93 -37.09 12.79
C PRO A 549 -9.45 -36.53 14.14
N PHE A 550 -10.19 -35.43 14.08
CA PHE A 550 -10.72 -34.74 15.26
C PHE A 550 -11.93 -35.46 15.84
N ARG A 551 -11.88 -35.84 17.11
CA ARG A 551 -12.88 -36.71 17.78
C ARG A 551 -13.89 -35.93 18.59
N SER A 552 -13.56 -34.70 18.98
CA SER A 552 -14.44 -33.79 19.72
C SER A 552 -14.17 -32.34 19.33
N MET A 553 -15.11 -31.44 19.65
CA MET A 553 -14.92 -30.00 19.44
C MET A 553 -13.84 -29.39 20.35
N ASP A 554 -13.48 -30.06 21.45
CA ASP A 554 -12.40 -29.62 22.35
C ASP A 554 -11.01 -29.77 21.69
N GLU A 555 -10.88 -30.61 20.66
CA GLU A 555 -9.66 -30.73 19.85
C GLU A 555 -9.57 -29.67 18.74
N LEU A 556 -10.65 -28.92 18.51
CA LEU A 556 -10.80 -27.95 17.43
C LEU A 556 -10.74 -26.50 17.92
N VAL A 557 -10.15 -26.23 19.08
CA VAL A 557 -10.02 -24.87 19.62
C VAL A 557 -9.28 -23.99 18.61
N ALA A 558 -9.87 -22.84 18.28
CA ALA A 558 -9.26 -21.84 17.44
C ALA A 558 -8.55 -20.78 18.29
N HIS A 559 -7.31 -20.45 17.93
CA HIS A 559 -6.50 -19.45 18.62
C HIS A 559 -6.28 -18.23 17.73
N ASN A 560 -6.43 -17.05 18.32
CA ASN A 560 -6.12 -15.79 17.68
C ASN A 560 -4.60 -15.66 17.50
N LEU A 561 -4.15 -15.38 16.28
CA LEU A 561 -2.73 -15.21 15.95
C LEU A 561 -2.35 -13.78 15.56
N PHE A 562 -3.28 -12.82 15.62
CA PHE A 562 -3.00 -11.46 15.16
C PHE A 562 -1.75 -10.88 15.84
N PRO A 563 -0.78 -10.37 15.06
CA PRO A 563 0.53 -9.98 15.56
C PRO A 563 0.44 -8.73 16.44
N ALA A 564 1.45 -8.50 17.28
CA ALA A 564 1.43 -7.48 18.33
C ALA A 564 1.19 -6.04 17.85
N TYR A 565 1.45 -5.73 16.56
CA TYR A 565 1.17 -4.43 15.96
C TYR A 565 -0.31 -4.20 15.61
N VAL A 566 -1.13 -5.25 15.57
CA VAL A 566 -2.58 -5.16 15.36
C VAL A 566 -3.27 -4.67 16.65
N PRO A 567 -4.34 -3.85 16.56
CA PRO A 567 -5.02 -3.31 17.73
C PRO A 567 -5.45 -4.36 18.76
N ASP A 568 -5.32 -4.03 20.04
CA ASP A 568 -5.68 -4.90 21.17
C ASP A 568 -7.13 -5.38 21.11
N SER A 569 -8.04 -4.54 20.58
CA SER A 569 -9.45 -4.89 20.40
C SER A 569 -9.66 -6.09 19.48
N VAL A 570 -8.76 -6.30 18.51
CA VAL A 570 -8.75 -7.45 17.59
C VAL A 570 -7.97 -8.62 18.20
N ARG A 571 -6.80 -8.36 18.79
CA ARG A 571 -5.97 -9.42 19.43
C ARG A 571 -6.64 -10.08 20.63
N ALA A 572 -7.52 -9.36 21.33
CA ALA A 572 -8.30 -9.88 22.45
C ALA A 572 -9.54 -10.69 22.01
N MET A 573 -9.88 -10.70 20.72
CA MET A 573 -11.02 -11.46 20.21
C MET A 573 -10.79 -12.95 20.34
N LYS A 574 -11.89 -13.68 20.60
CA LYS A 574 -11.95 -15.13 20.59
C LYS A 574 -12.79 -15.57 19.40
N PHE A 575 -12.45 -16.72 18.82
CA PHE A 575 -13.15 -17.29 17.67
C PHE A 575 -13.79 -18.63 18.05
N PRO A 576 -14.89 -18.63 18.83
CA PRO A 576 -15.52 -19.88 19.27
C PRO A 576 -16.29 -20.55 18.13
N TRP A 577 -16.27 -21.88 18.13
CA TRP A 577 -17.24 -22.66 17.37
C TRP A 577 -18.61 -22.55 18.03
N VAL A 578 -19.60 -22.07 17.27
CA VAL A 578 -20.99 -21.98 17.73
C VAL A 578 -21.82 -22.98 16.96
N ARG A 579 -22.63 -23.78 17.65
CA ARG A 579 -23.50 -24.75 17.00
C ARG A 579 -24.46 -24.02 16.07
N CYS A 580 -24.65 -24.50 14.84
CA CYS A 580 -25.46 -23.84 13.84
C CYS A 580 -26.91 -23.63 14.30
N ALA A 581 -27.47 -24.56 15.07
CA ALA A 581 -28.81 -24.43 15.67
C ALA A 581 -28.98 -23.19 16.57
N ASP A 582 -27.88 -22.68 17.14
CA ASP A 582 -27.86 -21.51 18.02
C ASP A 582 -27.60 -20.19 17.27
N ARG A 583 -27.36 -20.26 15.95
CA ARG A 583 -27.20 -19.06 15.11
C ARG A 583 -28.56 -18.48 14.72
N PRO A 584 -28.74 -17.15 14.70
CA PRO A 584 -30.03 -16.52 14.40
C PRO A 584 -30.65 -16.92 13.05
N TRP A 585 -29.81 -17.11 12.02
CA TRP A 585 -30.20 -17.49 10.66
C TRP A 585 -30.63 -18.96 10.52
N ALA A 586 -30.41 -19.80 11.54
CA ALA A 586 -30.81 -21.19 11.47
C ALA A 586 -32.34 -21.37 11.55
N HIS A 587 -33.06 -20.42 12.16
CA HIS A 587 -34.53 -20.43 12.29
C HIS A 587 -35.10 -21.78 12.76
N GLY A 588 -34.39 -22.43 13.70
CA GLY A 588 -34.79 -23.72 14.28
C GLY A 588 -34.33 -24.97 13.50
N ARG A 589 -33.59 -24.80 12.39
CA ARG A 589 -32.91 -25.90 11.66
C ARG A 589 -31.70 -26.43 12.45
N PHE A 590 -31.19 -27.60 12.04
CA PHE A 590 -29.95 -28.23 12.54
C PHE A 590 -29.92 -28.60 14.04
N LYS A 591 -31.09 -28.73 14.68
CA LYS A 591 -31.18 -29.19 16.08
C LYS A 591 -30.55 -30.57 16.25
N ASP A 592 -29.85 -30.75 17.37
CA ASP A 592 -29.19 -32.00 17.77
C ASP A 592 -28.14 -32.52 16.77
N LEU A 593 -27.72 -31.70 15.80
CA LEU A 593 -26.62 -32.02 14.89
C LEU A 593 -25.32 -31.42 15.39
N ASP A 594 -24.24 -32.18 15.28
CA ASP A 594 -22.86 -31.71 15.47
C ASP A 594 -22.40 -30.91 14.25
N PHE A 595 -23.07 -29.78 14.01
CA PHE A 595 -22.80 -28.83 12.95
C PHE A 595 -22.49 -27.48 13.59
N PHE A 596 -21.29 -26.96 13.36
CA PHE A 596 -20.80 -25.73 14.01
C PHE A 596 -20.24 -24.76 12.97
N ASN A 597 -20.33 -23.48 13.32
CA ASN A 597 -19.86 -22.36 12.52
C ASN A 597 -19.00 -21.44 13.38
N LEU A 598 -17.88 -21.02 12.82
CA LEU A 598 -17.01 -19.96 13.31
C LEU A 598 -17.15 -18.79 12.34
N ILE A 599 -17.80 -17.72 12.83
CA ILE A 599 -17.92 -16.44 12.12
C ILE A 599 -16.55 -15.79 11.98
N GLY A 600 -16.40 -14.97 10.95
CA GLY A 600 -15.15 -14.99 10.22
C GLY A 600 -14.54 -13.62 9.98
N PHE A 601 -14.09 -13.47 8.75
CA PHE A 601 -13.16 -12.44 8.31
C PHE A 601 -13.65 -11.88 6.98
N HIS A 602 -14.04 -10.62 6.99
CA HIS A 602 -14.30 -9.86 5.78
C HIS A 602 -12.96 -9.40 5.23
N VAL A 603 -12.67 -9.65 3.96
CA VAL A 603 -11.46 -9.17 3.29
C VAL A 603 -11.90 -8.19 2.22
N ASN A 604 -11.52 -6.93 2.36
CA ASN A 604 -11.85 -5.85 1.44
C ASN A 604 -10.58 -5.19 0.92
N PHE A 605 -10.64 -4.61 -0.28
CA PHE A 605 -9.60 -3.69 -0.72
C PHE A 605 -9.63 -2.41 0.13
N ALA A 606 -8.44 -1.88 0.41
CA ALA A 606 -8.26 -0.70 1.24
C ALA A 606 -8.38 0.64 0.50
N ASP A 607 -8.56 0.61 -0.83
CA ASP A 607 -8.79 1.81 -1.62
C ASP A 607 -10.22 2.36 -1.47
N ASP A 608 -10.48 3.50 -2.10
CA ASP A 608 -11.77 4.21 -2.01
C ASP A 608 -12.98 3.39 -2.49
N SER A 609 -12.77 2.29 -3.24
CA SER A 609 -13.88 1.42 -3.62
C SER A 609 -14.42 0.63 -2.44
N ALA A 610 -13.56 0.38 -1.42
CA ALA A 610 -13.79 -0.53 -0.31
C ALA A 610 -14.35 -1.89 -0.76
N ALA A 611 -14.02 -2.31 -1.99
CA ALA A 611 -14.65 -3.45 -2.63
C ALA A 611 -14.33 -4.73 -1.87
N VAL A 612 -15.38 -5.53 -1.63
CA VAL A 612 -15.26 -6.84 -1.00
C VAL A 612 -14.43 -7.75 -1.91
N LEU A 613 -13.43 -8.41 -1.36
CA LEU A 613 -12.67 -9.46 -2.02
C LEU A 613 -13.28 -10.82 -1.69
N ALA A 614 -13.42 -11.13 -0.40
CA ALA A 614 -14.04 -12.35 0.08
C ALA A 614 -14.55 -12.19 1.51
N HIS A 615 -15.59 -12.93 1.86
CA HIS A 615 -15.93 -13.22 3.25
C HIS A 615 -15.51 -14.65 3.57
N VAL A 616 -14.69 -14.84 4.62
CA VAL A 616 -14.05 -16.10 4.96
C VAL A 616 -14.57 -16.58 6.30
N GLN A 617 -15.18 -17.76 6.35
CA GLN A 617 -15.76 -18.34 7.56
C GLN A 617 -15.43 -19.83 7.65
N LEU A 618 -15.51 -20.42 8.83
CA LEU A 618 -15.16 -21.83 9.03
C LEU A 618 -16.35 -22.63 9.55
N TRP A 619 -16.38 -23.90 9.17
CA TRP A 619 -17.46 -24.83 9.50
C TRP A 619 -16.93 -26.19 9.91
N THR A 620 -17.59 -26.84 10.87
CA THR A 620 -17.35 -28.25 11.18
C THR A 620 -18.63 -29.06 11.17
N ALA A 621 -18.54 -30.31 10.72
CA ALA A 621 -19.66 -31.24 10.74
C ALA A 621 -19.18 -32.61 11.19
N GLY A 622 -19.89 -33.19 12.16
CA GLY A 622 -19.68 -34.56 12.60
C GLY A 622 -20.17 -35.58 11.59
N ILE A 623 -19.86 -36.85 11.83
CA ILE A 623 -20.25 -37.98 10.96
C ILE A 623 -21.75 -37.95 10.63
N GLY A 624 -22.07 -38.08 9.34
CA GLY A 624 -23.45 -38.18 8.84
C GLY A 624 -24.25 -36.88 8.85
N VAL A 625 -23.69 -35.77 9.29
CA VAL A 625 -24.34 -34.45 9.22
C VAL A 625 -24.47 -34.01 7.76
N SER A 626 -25.66 -33.53 7.39
CA SER A 626 -25.89 -32.79 6.16
C SER A 626 -26.10 -31.32 6.49
N ALA A 627 -25.40 -30.44 5.78
CA ALA A 627 -25.59 -28.99 5.88
C ALA A 627 -26.91 -28.50 5.24
N GLY A 628 -27.70 -29.42 4.65
CA GLY A 628 -28.99 -29.14 4.01
C GLY A 628 -28.82 -28.67 2.56
N PHE A 629 -29.68 -29.17 1.66
CA PHE A 629 -29.68 -28.74 0.26
C PHE A 629 -30.23 -27.32 0.14
N HIS A 630 -29.46 -26.43 -0.47
CA HIS A 630 -29.81 -25.04 -0.73
C HIS A 630 -29.21 -24.58 -2.06
N ASN A 631 -29.53 -23.36 -2.49
CA ASN A 631 -29.16 -22.84 -3.81
C ASN A 631 -28.92 -21.32 -3.83
N HIS A 632 -28.72 -20.72 -2.65
CA HIS A 632 -28.45 -19.29 -2.44
C HIS A 632 -29.38 -18.32 -3.18
N VAL A 633 -30.67 -18.64 -3.31
CA VAL A 633 -31.64 -17.74 -3.97
C VAL A 633 -31.88 -16.42 -3.21
N GLU A 634 -31.47 -16.35 -1.94
CA GLU A 634 -31.69 -15.19 -1.05
C GLU A 634 -30.50 -14.22 -1.02
N ALA A 635 -29.29 -14.65 -1.40
CA ALA A 635 -28.07 -13.85 -1.35
C ALA A 635 -27.11 -14.24 -2.48
N SER A 636 -26.47 -13.26 -3.11
CA SER A 636 -25.61 -13.50 -4.27
C SER A 636 -24.13 -13.48 -3.91
N PHE A 637 -23.47 -14.62 -3.96
CA PHE A 637 -22.03 -14.79 -3.85
C PHE A 637 -21.57 -16.08 -4.54
N CYS A 638 -20.28 -16.14 -4.87
CA CYS A 638 -19.59 -17.31 -5.39
C CYS A 638 -18.86 -18.00 -4.23
N GLU A 639 -19.39 -19.10 -3.73
CA GLU A 639 -18.81 -19.86 -2.63
C GLU A 639 -17.90 -21.01 -3.08
N ILE A 640 -16.67 -21.03 -2.57
CA ILE A 640 -15.73 -22.14 -2.69
C ILE A 640 -15.31 -22.62 -1.31
N HIS A 641 -15.38 -23.92 -1.06
CA HIS A 641 -14.90 -24.50 0.18
C HIS A 641 -13.54 -25.17 0.03
N ALA A 642 -12.67 -24.87 0.99
CA ALA A 642 -11.39 -25.52 1.21
C ALA A 642 -11.49 -26.46 2.42
N CYS A 643 -11.28 -27.76 2.20
CA CYS A 643 -11.30 -28.77 3.25
C CYS A 643 -9.93 -28.80 3.96
N ILE A 644 -9.87 -28.46 5.25
CA ILE A 644 -8.66 -28.63 6.06
C ILE A 644 -8.52 -30.10 6.46
N ALA A 645 -9.61 -30.72 6.90
CA ALA A 645 -9.66 -32.11 7.30
C ALA A 645 -11.01 -32.73 6.92
N ASN A 646 -10.99 -33.94 6.37
CA ASN A 646 -12.13 -34.78 6.02
C ASN A 646 -12.12 -35.98 6.98
N GLY A 647 -12.85 -35.86 8.09
CA GLY A 647 -12.74 -36.78 9.23
C GLY A 647 -13.00 -38.25 8.86
N THR A 648 -13.86 -38.49 7.88
CA THR A 648 -14.18 -39.85 7.39
C THR A 648 -13.45 -40.24 6.10
N GLY A 649 -12.77 -39.28 5.45
CA GLY A 649 -12.27 -39.38 4.08
C GLY A 649 -13.36 -39.46 3.01
N ARG A 650 -14.64 -39.28 3.36
CA ARG A 650 -15.80 -39.40 2.47
C ARG A 650 -16.69 -38.16 2.43
N GLY A 651 -16.38 -37.13 3.23
CA GLY A 651 -17.10 -35.86 3.21
C GLY A 651 -16.89 -35.11 1.89
N GLY A 652 -17.88 -34.34 1.46
CA GLY A 652 -17.80 -33.63 0.20
C GLY A 652 -19.05 -32.86 -0.20
N MET A 653 -19.01 -32.25 -1.38
CA MET A 653 -20.13 -31.49 -1.94
C MET A 653 -20.99 -32.37 -2.82
N ARG A 654 -22.31 -32.33 -2.60
CA ARG A 654 -23.30 -32.90 -3.51
C ARG A 654 -24.08 -31.82 -4.20
N TRP A 655 -24.45 -32.06 -5.45
CA TRP A 655 -25.39 -31.21 -6.20
C TRP A 655 -26.40 -32.05 -6.96
N ALA A 656 -27.59 -31.49 -7.15
CA ALA A 656 -28.66 -32.08 -7.95
C ALA A 656 -28.30 -32.05 -9.44
N THR A 657 -28.49 -33.17 -10.12
CA THR A 657 -28.31 -33.30 -11.58
C THR A 657 -29.62 -33.19 -12.36
N VAL A 658 -30.75 -33.20 -11.66
CA VAL A 658 -32.09 -32.95 -12.20
C VAL A 658 -32.43 -31.45 -12.18
N PRO A 659 -33.41 -30.99 -12.99
CA PRO A 659 -33.88 -29.60 -12.93
C PRO A 659 -34.32 -29.18 -11.52
N ASP A 660 -34.04 -27.94 -11.13
CA ASP A 660 -34.26 -27.46 -9.75
C ASP A 660 -35.70 -27.62 -9.25
N ALA A 661 -36.69 -27.55 -10.14
CA ALA A 661 -38.11 -27.73 -9.83
C ALA A 661 -38.48 -29.20 -9.50
N ASN A 662 -37.63 -30.16 -9.87
CA ASN A 662 -37.86 -31.59 -9.67
C ASN A 662 -37.09 -32.14 -8.45
N PHE A 663 -36.27 -31.32 -7.79
CA PHE A 663 -35.52 -31.72 -6.61
C PHE A 663 -36.22 -31.23 -5.34
N ASN A 664 -36.48 -32.13 -4.39
CA ASN A 664 -37.05 -31.77 -3.09
C ASN A 664 -35.92 -31.65 -2.05
N PRO A 665 -35.51 -30.44 -1.63
CA PRO A 665 -34.40 -30.26 -0.68
C PRO A 665 -34.72 -30.76 0.73
N ASP A 666 -36.00 -30.82 1.12
CA ASP A 666 -36.44 -31.31 2.45
C ASP A 666 -36.49 -32.84 2.51
N SER A 667 -36.45 -33.51 1.36
CA SER A 667 -36.43 -34.98 1.25
C SER A 667 -35.62 -35.39 0.02
N PRO A 668 -34.30 -35.16 0.03
CA PRO A 668 -33.46 -35.29 -1.15
C PRO A 668 -33.31 -36.75 -1.57
N ASN A 669 -33.57 -37.05 -2.84
CA ASN A 669 -33.22 -38.33 -3.44
C ASN A 669 -31.76 -38.30 -3.88
N LEU A 670 -30.89 -39.07 -3.22
CA LEU A 670 -29.44 -39.04 -3.51
C LEU A 670 -29.08 -39.64 -4.87
N GLU A 671 -29.97 -40.41 -5.50
CA GLU A 671 -29.78 -40.90 -6.88
C GLU A 671 -29.85 -39.77 -7.93
N ASP A 672 -30.54 -38.67 -7.60
CA ASP A 672 -30.65 -37.46 -8.44
C ASP A 672 -29.52 -36.46 -8.18
N THR A 673 -28.44 -36.92 -7.54
CA THR A 673 -27.30 -36.07 -7.14
C THR A 673 -25.97 -36.72 -7.52
N GLU A 674 -24.99 -35.88 -7.81
CA GLU A 674 -23.58 -36.27 -7.87
C GLU A 674 -22.85 -35.83 -6.60
N LEU A 675 -21.77 -36.54 -6.24
CA LEU A 675 -20.92 -36.24 -5.10
C LEU A 675 -19.49 -36.05 -5.58
N ILE A 676 -18.88 -34.93 -5.17
CA ILE A 676 -17.43 -34.79 -5.16
C ILE A 676 -16.92 -34.90 -3.73
N VAL A 677 -16.13 -35.94 -3.47
CA VAL A 677 -15.38 -36.05 -2.21
C VAL A 677 -14.27 -35.00 -2.24
N VAL A 678 -14.13 -34.23 -1.17
CA VAL A 678 -13.09 -33.19 -1.03
C VAL A 678 -12.12 -33.64 0.05
N PRO A 679 -10.95 -34.23 -0.31
CA PRO A 679 -10.00 -34.73 0.67
C PRO A 679 -9.37 -33.62 1.53
N ASP A 680 -8.61 -34.02 2.56
CA ASP A 680 -7.80 -33.11 3.37
C ASP A 680 -6.93 -32.21 2.47
N MET A 681 -6.88 -30.92 2.79
CA MET A 681 -6.09 -29.92 2.08
C MET A 681 -6.40 -29.84 0.58
N HIS A 682 -7.65 -30.09 0.20
CA HIS A 682 -8.16 -29.86 -1.15
C HIS A 682 -9.27 -28.81 -1.13
N GLU A 683 -9.49 -28.16 -2.27
CA GLU A 683 -10.67 -27.33 -2.52
C GLU A 683 -11.49 -27.90 -3.68
N HIS A 684 -12.79 -27.60 -3.69
CA HIS A 684 -13.63 -27.87 -4.85
C HIS A 684 -13.73 -26.64 -5.75
N GLY A 685 -14.06 -26.84 -7.02
CA GLY A 685 -14.34 -25.74 -7.95
C GLY A 685 -15.79 -25.25 -7.89
N PRO A 686 -16.17 -24.31 -8.77
CA PRO A 686 -17.52 -23.77 -8.85
C PRO A 686 -18.59 -24.86 -8.91
N LEU A 687 -19.62 -24.74 -8.07
CA LEU A 687 -20.84 -25.55 -8.16
C LEU A 687 -21.99 -24.81 -8.85
N TRP A 688 -21.86 -23.49 -9.02
CA TRP A 688 -22.81 -22.69 -9.77
C TRP A 688 -22.67 -22.94 -11.27
N ARG A 689 -23.75 -22.69 -12.00
CA ARG A 689 -23.77 -22.79 -13.47
C ARG A 689 -22.99 -21.61 -14.05
N THR A 690 -22.09 -21.87 -14.99
CA THR A 690 -21.28 -20.84 -15.66
C THR A 690 -21.77 -20.58 -17.07
N ARG A 691 -21.63 -19.34 -17.53
CA ARG A 691 -21.78 -18.95 -18.93
C ARG A 691 -20.54 -19.39 -19.73
N PRO A 692 -20.60 -19.39 -21.08
CA PRO A 692 -19.45 -19.70 -21.93
C PRO A 692 -18.24 -18.77 -21.72
N ASP A 693 -18.49 -17.54 -21.27
CA ASP A 693 -17.46 -16.56 -20.90
C ASP A 693 -16.85 -16.81 -19.51
N GLY A 694 -17.24 -17.88 -18.81
CA GLY A 694 -16.74 -18.24 -17.49
C GLY A 694 -17.41 -17.52 -16.31
N HIS A 695 -18.24 -16.51 -16.57
CA HIS A 695 -18.95 -15.80 -15.51
C HIS A 695 -20.10 -16.65 -14.92
N PRO A 696 -20.47 -16.40 -13.65
CA PRO A 696 -21.62 -17.06 -13.05
C PRO A 696 -22.90 -16.69 -13.81
N LEU A 697 -23.74 -17.69 -14.09
CA LEU A 697 -25.09 -17.46 -14.56
C LEU A 697 -25.89 -16.78 -13.43
N LEU A 698 -26.68 -15.78 -13.78
CA LEU A 698 -27.55 -15.09 -12.82
C LEU A 698 -29.01 -15.46 -13.07
N ARG A 699 -29.76 -15.58 -11.98
CA ARG A 699 -31.22 -15.69 -11.99
C ARG A 699 -31.85 -14.34 -12.25
N MET A 700 -33.17 -14.33 -12.48
CA MET A 700 -33.94 -13.10 -12.68
C MET A 700 -33.90 -12.14 -11.47
N ASN A 701 -33.60 -12.65 -10.27
CA ASN A 701 -33.43 -11.83 -9.06
C ASN A 701 -31.97 -11.44 -8.79
N ASP A 702 -31.10 -11.50 -9.80
CA ASP A 702 -29.66 -11.18 -9.74
C ASP A 702 -28.82 -12.04 -8.79
N THR A 703 -29.37 -13.15 -8.26
CA THR A 703 -28.57 -14.13 -7.53
C THR A 703 -27.88 -15.12 -8.46
N ILE A 704 -26.73 -15.63 -8.05
CA ILE A 704 -25.97 -16.62 -8.82
C ILE A 704 -26.76 -17.93 -8.89
N ASP A 705 -26.80 -18.55 -10.07
CA ASP A 705 -27.57 -19.75 -10.32
C ASP A 705 -26.83 -21.03 -9.90
N TYR A 706 -27.14 -21.51 -8.70
CA TYR A 706 -26.70 -22.79 -8.17
C TYR A 706 -27.74 -23.90 -8.41
N PRO A 707 -27.34 -25.12 -8.80
CA PRO A 707 -28.18 -26.27 -8.53
C PRO A 707 -28.42 -26.41 -7.01
N TRP A 708 -29.48 -27.10 -6.61
CA TRP A 708 -29.59 -27.54 -5.22
C TRP A 708 -28.34 -28.32 -4.83
N HIS A 709 -27.63 -27.87 -3.81
CA HIS A 709 -26.39 -28.50 -3.38
C HIS A 709 -26.24 -28.45 -1.85
N ALA A 710 -25.42 -29.33 -1.32
CA ALA A 710 -25.16 -29.44 0.11
C ALA A 710 -23.76 -30.04 0.36
N TRP A 711 -23.13 -29.61 1.44
CA TRP A 711 -22.08 -30.40 2.06
C TRP A 711 -22.70 -31.56 2.85
N LEU A 712 -22.21 -32.77 2.60
CA LEU A 712 -22.52 -33.95 3.39
C LEU A 712 -21.21 -34.46 4.01
N ALA A 713 -21.18 -34.51 5.34
CA ALA A 713 -20.13 -35.23 6.05
C ALA A 713 -20.28 -36.73 5.75
N GLY A 714 -19.15 -37.45 5.69
CA GLY A 714 -19.18 -38.86 5.33
C GLY A 714 -20.00 -39.70 6.32
N ALA A 715 -20.69 -40.72 5.79
CA ALA A 715 -21.59 -41.57 6.56
C ALA A 715 -20.82 -42.63 7.39
N GLY A 716 -21.34 -42.98 8.57
CA GLY A 716 -20.86 -44.03 9.47
C GLY A 716 -21.72 -44.05 10.75
N ASN A 717 -21.83 -45.19 11.45
CA ASN A 717 -22.63 -45.35 12.68
C ASN A 717 -21.68 -45.55 13.87
N PRO A 718 -21.83 -44.85 15.02
CA PRO A 718 -20.76 -44.02 15.55
C PRO A 718 -19.72 -44.82 16.34
N SER A 719 -18.46 -44.70 15.92
CA SER A 719 -17.25 -44.67 16.75
C SER A 719 -16.04 -45.01 15.88
N PRO A 720 -14.94 -44.26 16.00
CA PRO A 720 -14.84 -42.97 16.67
C PRO A 720 -15.45 -41.83 15.83
N GLN A 721 -16.09 -40.83 16.48
CA GLN A 721 -16.54 -39.57 15.84
C GLN A 721 -15.39 -38.95 15.04
N ALA A 722 -15.67 -38.30 13.91
CA ALA A 722 -14.65 -37.66 13.09
C ALA A 722 -15.24 -36.44 12.41
N PHE A 723 -14.80 -35.25 12.80
CA PHE A 723 -15.27 -34.00 12.20
C PHE A 723 -14.57 -33.74 10.88
N ASP A 724 -15.33 -33.31 9.86
CA ASP A 724 -14.73 -32.54 8.77
C ASP A 724 -14.64 -31.07 9.19
N VAL A 725 -13.62 -30.37 8.71
CA VAL A 725 -13.33 -28.96 9.00
C VAL A 725 -13.07 -28.22 7.70
N TRP A 726 -13.90 -27.23 7.41
CA TRP A 726 -13.96 -26.53 6.14
C TRP A 726 -13.77 -25.03 6.36
N VAL A 727 -13.11 -24.38 5.41
CA VAL A 727 -13.09 -22.91 5.26
C VAL A 727 -13.91 -22.57 4.03
N ALA A 728 -14.99 -21.82 4.21
CA ALA A 728 -15.81 -21.30 3.13
C ALA A 728 -15.31 -19.91 2.74
N PHE A 729 -15.12 -19.69 1.44
CA PHE A 729 -14.76 -18.40 0.85
C PHE A 729 -15.91 -17.93 -0.02
N GLU A 730 -16.61 -16.89 0.43
CA GLU A 730 -17.71 -16.26 -0.29
C GLU A 730 -17.18 -15.03 -1.05
N PHE A 731 -17.04 -15.17 -2.37
CA PHE A 731 -16.57 -14.10 -3.24
C PHE A 731 -17.75 -13.34 -3.87
N PRO A 732 -17.59 -12.06 -4.23
CA PRO A 732 -18.44 -11.46 -5.26
C PRO A 732 -18.31 -12.23 -6.58
N GLY A 733 -19.28 -12.11 -7.50
CA GLY A 733 -19.23 -12.82 -8.77
C GLY A 733 -17.95 -12.54 -9.58
N PHE A 734 -17.18 -13.58 -9.87
CA PHE A 734 -15.92 -13.52 -10.64
C PHE A 734 -15.90 -14.57 -11.76
N GLU A 735 -15.04 -14.36 -12.77
CA GLU A 735 -14.90 -15.29 -13.91
C GLU A 735 -14.13 -16.55 -13.50
N THR A 736 -14.57 -17.70 -14.00
CA THR A 736 -13.98 -19.02 -13.77
C THR A 736 -13.88 -19.80 -15.08
N PHE A 737 -13.47 -21.06 -15.05
CA PHE A 737 -13.48 -21.89 -16.24
C PHE A 737 -14.92 -22.12 -16.74
N SER A 738 -15.14 -21.90 -18.03
CA SER A 738 -16.39 -22.26 -18.70
C SER A 738 -16.51 -23.78 -18.86
N THR A 739 -17.75 -24.28 -18.90
CA THR A 739 -18.04 -25.69 -19.15
C THR A 739 -19.08 -25.87 -20.25
N PRO A 740 -18.80 -26.63 -21.33
CA PRO A 740 -17.52 -27.30 -21.63
C PRO A 740 -16.40 -26.31 -22.02
N PRO A 741 -15.11 -26.71 -21.92
CA PRO A 741 -14.00 -25.89 -22.37
C PRO A 741 -14.15 -25.55 -23.86
N PRO A 742 -14.10 -24.26 -24.24
CA PRO A 742 -14.35 -23.87 -25.61
C PRO A 742 -13.12 -24.15 -26.48
N PRO A 743 -13.32 -24.42 -27.77
CA PRO A 743 -12.21 -24.59 -28.70
C PRO A 743 -11.44 -23.27 -28.85
N ARG A 744 -10.11 -23.34 -28.87
CA ARG A 744 -9.26 -22.16 -29.15
C ARG A 744 -9.47 -21.73 -30.61
N VAL A 745 -9.99 -20.52 -30.82
CA VAL A 745 -10.35 -19.99 -32.15
C VAL A 745 -9.18 -19.24 -32.80
N LEU A 746 -8.40 -18.53 -31.98
CA LEU A 746 -7.21 -17.78 -32.38
C LEU A 746 -5.99 -18.21 -31.56
N GLU A 747 -4.82 -18.17 -32.20
CA GLU A 747 -3.55 -18.23 -31.48
C GLU A 747 -3.24 -16.87 -30.83
N PRO A 748 -2.83 -16.85 -29.55
CA PRO A 748 -2.30 -15.64 -28.93
C PRO A 748 -1.08 -15.11 -29.67
N GLY A 749 -0.92 -13.79 -29.72
CA GLY A 749 0.21 -13.18 -30.41
C GLY A 749 0.04 -11.69 -30.68
N ARG A 750 1.01 -11.12 -31.40
CA ARG A 750 1.04 -9.71 -31.80
C ARG A 750 0.52 -9.56 -33.22
N TYR A 751 -0.51 -8.74 -33.40
CA TYR A 751 -1.20 -8.58 -34.68
C TYR A 751 -1.50 -7.12 -35.00
N ALA A 752 -1.48 -6.77 -36.28
CA ALA A 752 -2.26 -5.65 -36.81
C ALA A 752 -3.68 -6.14 -37.07
N ILE A 753 -4.67 -5.44 -36.51
CA ILE A 753 -6.09 -5.79 -36.63
C ILE A 753 -6.70 -4.94 -37.74
N ARG A 754 -7.02 -5.55 -38.88
CA ARG A 754 -7.52 -4.84 -40.07
C ARG A 754 -8.99 -5.10 -40.30
N PHE A 755 -9.74 -4.04 -40.52
CA PHE A 755 -11.08 -4.04 -41.08
C PHE A 755 -10.98 -3.91 -42.60
N GLY A 756 -11.71 -4.70 -43.36
CA GLY A 756 -11.74 -4.57 -44.82
C GLY A 756 -13.09 -4.90 -45.40
N ASP A 757 -13.56 -4.02 -46.29
CA ASP A 757 -14.49 -4.40 -47.34
C ASP A 757 -13.70 -4.58 -48.67
N PRO A 758 -14.32 -5.04 -49.77
CA PRO A 758 -13.62 -5.24 -51.04
C PRO A 758 -13.00 -3.97 -51.66
N HIS A 759 -13.30 -2.78 -51.14
CA HIS A 759 -12.96 -1.47 -51.70
C HIS A 759 -12.06 -0.62 -50.79
N GLN A 760 -12.12 -0.80 -49.47
CA GLN A 760 -11.33 -0.04 -48.48
C GLN A 760 -10.90 -0.91 -47.30
N THR A 761 -9.65 -0.72 -46.87
CA THR A 761 -9.11 -1.30 -45.64
C THR A 761 -8.78 -0.22 -44.62
N ALA A 762 -9.01 -0.53 -43.35
CA ALA A 762 -8.69 0.31 -42.23
C ALA A 762 -8.05 -0.52 -41.11
N SER A 763 -7.14 0.07 -40.37
CA SER A 763 -6.44 -0.59 -39.26
C SER A 763 -6.93 -0.07 -37.91
N LEU A 764 -7.17 -0.97 -36.96
CA LEU A 764 -7.53 -0.61 -35.59
C LEU A 764 -6.39 0.18 -34.94
N ALA A 765 -6.73 1.30 -34.30
CA ALA A 765 -5.79 2.22 -33.72
C ALA A 765 -6.35 2.89 -32.46
N LEU A 766 -5.46 3.26 -31.55
CA LEU A 766 -5.76 4.16 -30.46
C LEU A 766 -5.53 5.61 -30.95
N GLN A 767 -6.49 6.51 -30.71
CA GLN A 767 -6.44 7.90 -31.22
C GLN A 767 -5.16 8.63 -30.78
N LYS A 768 -4.72 8.37 -29.55
CA LYS A 768 -3.46 8.84 -29.01
C LYS A 768 -2.64 7.63 -28.59
N ASN A 769 -1.36 7.60 -28.94
CA ASN A 769 -0.43 6.56 -28.52
C ASN A 769 0.07 6.81 -27.08
N ASP A 770 -0.83 7.21 -26.18
CA ASP A 770 -0.58 7.45 -24.76
C ASP A 770 -1.42 6.48 -23.91
N ALA A 771 -1.05 6.36 -22.62
CA ALA A 771 -1.68 5.43 -21.68
C ALA A 771 -2.91 6.05 -20.97
N THR A 772 -3.53 7.08 -21.56
CA THR A 772 -4.67 7.76 -20.91
C THR A 772 -5.91 6.87 -20.94
N ASP A 773 -6.49 6.61 -19.77
CA ASP A 773 -7.75 5.90 -19.65
C ASP A 773 -8.90 6.60 -20.39
N GLY A 774 -9.68 5.83 -21.15
CA GLY A 774 -10.80 6.35 -21.92
C GLY A 774 -10.43 6.90 -23.30
N THR A 775 -9.19 6.73 -23.76
CA THR A 775 -8.74 7.18 -25.09
C THR A 775 -9.55 6.49 -26.20
N PRO A 776 -10.15 7.22 -27.16
CA PRO A 776 -10.98 6.61 -28.20
C PRO A 776 -10.22 5.59 -29.06
N VAL A 777 -10.86 4.45 -29.35
CA VAL A 777 -10.41 3.48 -30.35
C VAL A 777 -11.05 3.82 -31.69
N LEU A 778 -10.21 3.89 -32.71
CA LEU A 778 -10.55 4.31 -34.07
C LEU A 778 -10.10 3.24 -35.07
N ALA A 779 -10.62 3.30 -36.29
CA ALA A 779 -10.09 2.62 -37.45
C ALA A 779 -9.53 3.67 -38.41
N LEU A 780 -8.23 3.62 -38.66
CA LEU A 780 -7.54 4.54 -39.57
C LEU A 780 -7.53 3.94 -40.97
N LEU A 781 -7.93 4.71 -41.97
CA LEU A 781 -7.91 4.25 -43.36
C LEU A 781 -6.46 3.96 -43.81
N ASP A 782 -6.23 2.83 -44.45
CA ASP A 782 -4.92 2.46 -44.98
C ASP A 782 -4.67 3.26 -46.29
N LEU A 783 -4.26 4.52 -46.16
CA LEU A 783 -3.90 5.41 -47.28
C LEU A 783 -2.43 5.21 -47.70
N ASP A 784 -2.14 5.35 -48.99
CA ASP A 784 -0.76 5.34 -49.49
C ASP A 784 0.06 6.47 -48.82
N GLY A 785 1.12 6.09 -48.10
CA GLY A 785 1.95 7.03 -47.31
C GLY A 785 1.37 7.38 -45.93
N GLY A 786 0.27 6.75 -45.52
CA GLY A 786 -0.31 6.87 -44.18
C GLY A 786 0.56 6.25 -43.07
N PRO A 787 0.19 6.46 -41.80
CA PRO A 787 0.90 5.86 -40.67
C PRO A 787 0.83 4.33 -40.74
N SER A 788 1.92 3.67 -40.33
CA SER A 788 1.95 2.21 -40.22
C SER A 788 0.87 1.70 -39.25
N PRO A 789 0.21 0.55 -39.52
CA PRO A 789 -0.76 -0.04 -38.62
C PRO A 789 -0.21 -0.22 -37.20
N GLN A 790 -1.02 0.12 -36.21
CA GLN A 790 -0.67 -0.14 -34.81
C GLN A 790 -0.75 -1.64 -34.51
N ALA A 791 0.11 -2.09 -33.60
CA ALA A 791 0.17 -3.48 -33.17
C ALA A 791 -0.65 -3.70 -31.89
N TRP A 792 -1.30 -4.85 -31.80
CA TRP A 792 -2.14 -5.26 -30.70
C TRP A 792 -1.76 -6.67 -30.25
N ASN A 793 -1.59 -6.85 -28.94
CA ASN A 793 -1.40 -8.14 -28.32
C ASN A 793 -2.77 -8.77 -28.08
N ILE A 794 -3.01 -9.93 -28.67
CA ILE A 794 -4.20 -10.74 -28.44
C ILE A 794 -3.83 -11.89 -27.53
N SER A 795 -4.49 -11.99 -26.38
CA SER A 795 -4.31 -13.07 -25.41
C SER A 795 -5.61 -13.81 -25.19
N HIS A 796 -5.54 -15.13 -25.19
CA HIS A 796 -6.66 -16.00 -24.82
C HIS A 796 -6.84 -15.95 -23.31
N VAL A 797 -8.07 -15.80 -22.84
CA VAL A 797 -8.39 -15.87 -21.41
C VAL A 797 -8.50 -17.35 -21.03
N PRO A 798 -7.59 -17.87 -20.17
CA PRO A 798 -7.56 -19.30 -19.87
C PRO A 798 -8.90 -19.80 -19.34
N GLY A 799 -9.40 -20.89 -19.93
CA GLY A 799 -10.64 -21.54 -19.49
C GLY A 799 -11.94 -20.98 -20.07
N THR A 800 -11.91 -19.90 -20.85
CA THR A 800 -13.11 -19.28 -21.43
C THR A 800 -12.99 -19.15 -22.95
N ASP A 801 -14.03 -18.73 -23.67
CA ASP A 801 -14.00 -18.50 -25.12
C ASP A 801 -13.56 -17.07 -25.48
N MET A 802 -13.07 -16.34 -24.47
CA MET A 802 -12.82 -14.92 -24.51
C MET A 802 -11.37 -14.60 -24.83
N TYR A 803 -11.18 -13.46 -25.48
CA TYR A 803 -9.89 -12.90 -25.84
C TYR A 803 -9.80 -11.45 -25.37
N GLU A 804 -8.62 -11.06 -24.90
CA GLU A 804 -8.27 -9.68 -24.63
C GLU A 804 -7.49 -9.10 -25.80
N ILE A 805 -7.69 -7.81 -26.07
CA ILE A 805 -7.02 -7.08 -27.14
C ILE A 805 -6.35 -5.86 -26.50
N ALA A 806 -5.04 -5.90 -26.31
CA ALA A 806 -4.26 -4.85 -25.68
C ALA A 806 -3.39 -4.14 -26.71
N HIS A 807 -3.33 -2.81 -26.67
CA HIS A 807 -2.45 -2.06 -27.55
C HIS A 807 -0.99 -2.37 -27.21
N ALA A 808 -0.20 -2.84 -28.18
CA ALA A 808 1.10 -3.46 -27.89
C ALA A 808 2.17 -2.47 -27.39
N LYS A 809 1.95 -1.16 -27.56
CA LYS A 809 2.84 -0.13 -27.04
C LYS A 809 2.40 0.38 -25.67
N THR A 810 1.10 0.61 -25.48
CA THR A 810 0.61 1.29 -24.27
C THR A 810 0.06 0.31 -23.24
N GLY A 811 -0.32 -0.91 -23.61
CA GLY A 811 -1.04 -1.86 -22.74
C GLY A 811 -2.56 -1.64 -22.69
N SER A 812 -3.07 -0.54 -23.25
CA SER A 812 -4.49 -0.19 -23.18
C SER A 812 -5.38 -1.25 -23.82
N LEU A 813 -6.32 -1.77 -23.05
CA LEU A 813 -7.29 -2.76 -23.50
C LEU A 813 -8.40 -2.11 -24.33
N VAL A 814 -8.79 -2.75 -25.43
CA VAL A 814 -9.96 -2.36 -26.22
C VAL A 814 -11.24 -2.67 -25.44
N CYS A 815 -11.93 -1.63 -24.98
CA CYS A 815 -13.04 -1.78 -24.06
C CYS A 815 -14.34 -1.07 -24.49
N ALA A 816 -15.47 -1.67 -24.13
CA ALA A 816 -16.80 -1.09 -24.25
C ALA A 816 -17.40 -0.84 -22.87
N ARG A 817 -18.25 0.18 -22.70
CA ARG A 817 -18.88 0.45 -21.40
C ARG A 817 -19.98 -0.55 -21.10
N TRP A 818 -20.04 -1.05 -19.87
CA TRP A 818 -21.09 -1.96 -19.43
C TRP A 818 -22.26 -1.18 -18.78
N PRO A 819 -23.52 -1.56 -19.03
CA PRO A 819 -23.95 -2.54 -20.04
C PRO A 819 -23.69 -2.03 -21.46
N PRO A 820 -23.25 -2.88 -22.40
CA PRO A 820 -23.00 -2.47 -23.76
C PRO A 820 -24.31 -2.20 -24.46
N VAL A 821 -24.36 -1.09 -25.18
CA VAL A 821 -25.53 -0.66 -25.96
C VAL A 821 -25.13 -0.46 -27.40
N LYS A 822 -26.07 -0.63 -28.33
CA LYS A 822 -25.82 -0.44 -29.76
C LYS A 822 -25.28 0.97 -30.05
N ASN A 823 -24.30 1.07 -30.95
CA ASN A 823 -23.58 2.28 -31.37
C ASN A 823 -22.72 2.94 -30.28
N GLN A 824 -22.46 2.25 -29.17
CA GLN A 824 -21.55 2.72 -28.13
C GLN A 824 -20.10 2.71 -28.66
N ARG A 825 -19.36 3.79 -28.38
CA ARG A 825 -17.94 3.91 -28.74
C ARG A 825 -17.07 3.03 -27.85
N VAL A 826 -16.01 2.52 -28.47
CA VAL A 826 -14.98 1.72 -27.81
C VAL A 826 -13.81 2.63 -27.42
N ALA A 827 -13.23 2.36 -26.25
CA ALA A 827 -12.12 3.13 -25.70
C ALA A 827 -11.00 2.22 -25.22
N GLY A 828 -9.77 2.70 -25.28
CA GLY A 828 -8.59 2.11 -24.68
C GLY A 828 -8.52 2.47 -23.20
N THR A 829 -8.29 1.48 -22.34
CA THR A 829 -8.13 1.70 -20.90
C THR A 829 -7.26 0.62 -20.26
N HIS A 830 -6.59 0.97 -19.18
CA HIS A 830 -5.88 0.07 -18.27
C HIS A 830 -6.73 -0.29 -17.05
N SER A 831 -7.77 0.50 -16.75
CA SER A 831 -8.62 0.37 -15.58
C SER A 831 -10.10 0.10 -15.92
N PRO A 832 -10.43 -0.93 -16.74
CA PRO A 832 -11.81 -1.16 -17.18
C PRO A 832 -12.78 -1.30 -16.01
N ALA A 833 -12.38 -1.87 -14.87
CA ALA A 833 -13.23 -1.98 -13.68
C ALA A 833 -13.64 -0.61 -13.11
N ALA A 834 -12.67 0.29 -12.92
CA ALA A 834 -12.89 1.62 -12.35
C ALA A 834 -13.85 2.46 -13.23
N MET A 835 -13.81 2.21 -14.54
CA MET A 835 -14.68 2.87 -15.52
C MET A 835 -15.98 2.10 -15.84
N GLY A 836 -16.20 0.92 -15.25
CA GLY A 836 -17.35 0.07 -15.57
C GLY A 836 -17.36 -0.43 -17.03
N LEU A 837 -16.19 -0.70 -17.59
CA LEU A 837 -15.98 -1.19 -18.96
C LEU A 837 -15.77 -2.72 -19.00
N THR A 838 -15.89 -3.29 -20.20
CA THR A 838 -15.58 -4.68 -20.54
C THR A 838 -14.53 -4.70 -21.64
N SER A 839 -13.45 -5.45 -21.42
CA SER A 839 -12.26 -5.53 -22.30
C SER A 839 -12.16 -6.84 -23.09
N ARG A 840 -13.10 -7.76 -22.85
CA ARG A 840 -13.03 -9.15 -23.32
C ARG A 840 -14.03 -9.38 -24.45
N TRP A 841 -13.56 -10.11 -25.46
CA TRP A 841 -14.27 -10.37 -26.70
C TRP A 841 -14.32 -11.87 -26.99
N ALA A 842 -15.52 -12.44 -27.10
CA ALA A 842 -15.71 -13.76 -27.67
C ALA A 842 -15.34 -13.69 -29.16
N VAL A 843 -14.64 -14.70 -29.66
CA VAL A 843 -14.16 -14.68 -31.04
C VAL A 843 -14.75 -15.82 -31.85
N THR A 844 -15.29 -15.49 -33.02
CA THR A 844 -15.63 -16.48 -34.04
C THR A 844 -14.82 -16.23 -35.30
N LYS A 845 -14.35 -17.31 -35.93
CA LYS A 845 -13.62 -17.27 -37.19
C LYS A 845 -14.39 -18.02 -38.27
N ASN A 846 -14.71 -17.36 -39.38
CA ASN A 846 -15.41 -17.99 -40.49
C ASN A 846 -14.45 -18.79 -41.40
N THR A 847 -15.01 -19.49 -42.39
CA THR A 847 -14.23 -20.31 -43.35
C THR A 847 -13.28 -19.51 -44.24
N LYS A 848 -13.50 -18.20 -44.40
CA LYS A 848 -12.59 -17.29 -45.11
C LYS A 848 -11.46 -16.75 -44.22
N GLY A 849 -11.43 -17.15 -42.95
CA GLY A 849 -10.47 -16.68 -41.96
C GLY A 849 -10.78 -15.30 -41.37
N GLN A 850 -11.95 -14.71 -41.69
CA GLN A 850 -12.39 -13.46 -41.11
C GLN A 850 -12.87 -13.68 -39.68
N ILE A 851 -12.61 -12.68 -38.85
CA ILE A 851 -12.74 -12.73 -37.41
C ILE A 851 -13.81 -11.73 -36.98
N THR A 852 -14.63 -12.17 -36.05
CA THR A 852 -15.65 -11.35 -35.44
C THR A 852 -15.43 -11.35 -33.93
N PHE A 853 -15.30 -10.15 -33.37
CA PHE A 853 -15.18 -9.92 -31.93
C PHE A 853 -16.55 -9.57 -31.38
N ARG A 854 -17.08 -10.38 -30.48
CA ARG A 854 -18.40 -10.26 -29.87
C ARG A 854 -18.24 -9.95 -28.37
N LEU A 855 -19.02 -9.03 -27.84
CA LEU A 855 -19.15 -8.88 -26.39
C LEU A 855 -19.99 -10.03 -25.82
N PRO A 856 -19.72 -10.49 -24.59
CA PRO A 856 -20.64 -11.36 -23.87
C PRO A 856 -22.05 -10.76 -23.87
N GLU A 857 -23.06 -11.61 -24.03
CA GLU A 857 -24.45 -11.15 -24.17
C GLU A 857 -24.88 -10.24 -23.01
N ALA A 858 -25.33 -9.04 -23.37
CA ALA A 858 -26.13 -8.22 -22.47
C ALA A 858 -27.59 -8.70 -22.56
N PRO A 859 -28.32 -8.83 -21.43
CA PRO A 859 -29.66 -9.41 -21.39
C PRO A 859 -30.65 -8.82 -22.41
N ASP A 860 -30.51 -7.53 -22.73
CA ASP A 860 -31.54 -6.75 -23.43
C ASP A 860 -31.24 -6.44 -24.92
N HIS A 861 -30.04 -6.76 -25.42
CA HIS A 861 -29.57 -6.24 -26.72
C HIS A 861 -29.19 -7.28 -27.77
N GLY A 862 -29.28 -8.57 -27.44
CA GLY A 862 -28.75 -9.63 -28.30
C GLY A 862 -27.22 -9.51 -28.46
N PRO A 863 -26.61 -10.24 -29.41
CA PRO A 863 -25.17 -10.20 -29.61
C PRO A 863 -24.71 -8.85 -30.15
N LEU A 864 -23.73 -8.24 -29.47
CA LEU A 864 -23.09 -7.00 -29.89
C LEU A 864 -21.65 -7.27 -30.35
N PHE A 865 -21.27 -6.70 -31.49
CA PHE A 865 -20.00 -6.96 -32.16
C PHE A 865 -19.15 -5.71 -32.30
N LEU A 866 -17.83 -5.85 -32.17
CA LEU A 866 -16.88 -4.80 -32.54
C LEU A 866 -17.00 -4.51 -34.04
N SER A 867 -17.31 -3.27 -34.37
CA SER A 867 -17.49 -2.81 -35.74
C SER A 867 -17.00 -1.37 -35.89
N VAL A 868 -16.94 -0.90 -37.12
CA VAL A 868 -16.68 0.51 -37.45
C VAL A 868 -17.99 1.19 -37.78
N SER A 869 -18.16 2.43 -37.32
CA SER A 869 -19.34 3.21 -37.71
C SER A 869 -19.39 3.35 -39.24
N ALA A 870 -20.57 3.20 -39.85
CA ALA A 870 -20.72 3.11 -41.30
C ALA A 870 -19.90 4.19 -42.06
N ILE A 871 -19.06 3.71 -42.99
CA ILE A 871 -18.12 4.52 -43.80
C ILE A 871 -18.85 5.52 -44.74
N ARG A 872 -20.16 5.35 -44.96
CA ARG A 872 -20.88 5.89 -46.13
C ARG A 872 -20.97 7.42 -46.28
N HIS A 873 -20.54 8.24 -45.31
CA HIS A 873 -20.69 9.69 -45.42
C HIS A 873 -19.48 10.55 -45.04
N GLN A 874 -18.30 9.97 -44.80
CA GLN A 874 -17.10 10.75 -44.47
C GLN A 874 -15.99 10.52 -45.49
N GLN A 875 -16.19 10.99 -46.73
CA GLN A 875 -15.09 11.03 -47.72
C GLN A 875 -13.92 11.95 -47.31
N GLU A 876 -14.01 12.64 -46.17
CA GLU A 876 -12.98 13.56 -45.66
C GLU A 876 -12.39 13.13 -44.30
N ALA A 877 -12.77 11.98 -43.72
CA ALA A 877 -12.21 11.55 -42.43
C ALA A 877 -11.21 10.40 -42.61
N ASP A 878 -9.94 10.65 -42.28
CA ASP A 878 -8.88 9.63 -42.23
C ASP A 878 -9.06 8.61 -41.08
N ALA A 879 -10.01 8.86 -40.17
CA ALA A 879 -10.25 8.07 -38.97
C ALA A 879 -11.75 7.88 -38.69
N ILE A 880 -12.16 6.63 -38.48
CA ILE A 880 -13.55 6.23 -38.26
C ILE A 880 -13.71 5.71 -36.82
N PRO A 881 -14.72 6.14 -36.05
CA PRO A 881 -14.97 5.59 -34.72
C PRO A 881 -15.25 4.08 -34.73
N VAL A 882 -14.62 3.36 -33.82
CA VAL A 882 -14.93 1.97 -33.53
C VAL A 882 -16.04 1.92 -32.49
N ILE A 883 -17.07 1.13 -32.79
CA ILE A 883 -18.30 1.03 -32.01
C ILE A 883 -18.67 -0.44 -31.78
N VAL A 884 -19.63 -0.68 -30.89
CA VAL A 884 -20.31 -1.97 -30.81
C VAL A 884 -21.68 -1.91 -31.47
N GLN A 885 -21.98 -2.87 -32.34
CA GLN A 885 -23.19 -2.89 -33.16
C GLN A 885 -23.87 -4.26 -33.08
N GLY A 886 -25.20 -4.29 -33.10
CA GLY A 886 -25.99 -5.54 -33.13
C GLY A 886 -26.12 -6.11 -34.54
N ASP A 887 -26.71 -7.31 -34.65
CA ASP A 887 -26.92 -8.08 -35.89
C ASP A 887 -27.44 -7.21 -37.06
N SER A 888 -26.52 -6.75 -37.89
CA SER A 888 -26.78 -6.26 -39.24
C SER A 888 -25.75 -6.91 -40.15
N ILE A 889 -26.24 -7.68 -41.11
CA ILE A 889 -25.58 -8.75 -41.90
C ILE A 889 -24.24 -8.38 -42.60
N GLU A 890 -23.80 -7.12 -42.62
CA GLU A 890 -22.72 -6.68 -43.52
C GLU A 890 -21.38 -6.21 -42.88
N LEU A 891 -21.16 -6.13 -41.55
CA LEU A 891 -20.15 -5.18 -41.04
C LEU A 891 -19.10 -5.63 -40.00
N SER A 892 -18.71 -6.90 -39.88
CA SER A 892 -17.68 -7.29 -38.89
C SER A 892 -16.66 -8.34 -39.40
N ALA A 893 -16.05 -8.06 -40.55
CA ALA A 893 -14.96 -8.88 -41.07
C ALA A 893 -13.59 -8.28 -40.69
N TRP A 894 -13.12 -8.57 -39.48
CA TRP A 894 -11.75 -8.27 -39.10
C TRP A 894 -10.80 -9.35 -39.63
N SER A 895 -9.55 -8.98 -39.85
CA SER A 895 -8.46 -9.90 -40.17
C SER A 895 -7.27 -9.60 -39.28
N LEU A 896 -6.54 -10.65 -38.90
CA LEU A 896 -5.33 -10.53 -38.10
C LEU A 896 -4.12 -10.76 -39.00
N VAL A 897 -3.27 -9.75 -39.10
CA VAL A 897 -1.99 -9.85 -39.78
C VAL A 897 -0.91 -9.86 -38.70
N PRO A 898 -0.02 -10.87 -38.63
CA PRO A 898 1.08 -10.86 -37.68
C PRO A 898 1.86 -9.55 -37.77
N ALA A 899 2.06 -8.90 -36.61
CA ALA A 899 2.83 -7.67 -36.51
C ALA A 899 4.12 -7.99 -35.75
N ASN A 900 5.26 -7.65 -36.35
CA ASN A 900 6.57 -7.78 -35.71
C ASN A 900 6.78 -6.63 -34.71
#